data_AF-A0A511MZH9-F1
#
_entry.id   AF-A0A511MZH9-F1
#
_cell.length_a   1.000
_cell.length_b   1.000
_cell.length_c   1.000
_cell.angle_alpha   90.00
_cell.angle_beta   90.00
_cell.angle_gamma   90.00
#
_symmetry.space_group_name_H-M   'P 1'
#
loop_
_entity.id
_entity.type
_entity.pdbx_description
1 polymer ?
#
loop_
_entity_poly.entity_id
_entity_poly.type
_entity_poly.pdbx_seq_one_letter_code
_entity_poly.pdbx_strand_id
1 'polypeptide(L)'
;MKPFHRTLALMGALLLPAASAQTHVELILDASGSMYTKLPEGGQTRIQVARDVLSSFIGSLPEDPELNVGLRIYGAKTTAGTPGSCEDSELVLPMKGVDRAALQDTVKRTNPKGATPIAYSLLKAAEDFPNTPGKKLIVLVTDGQESCRGDLKATMEAFKKRGIDVDLRIIGIDLDERAVQSFQGVGTIENTRTAGALASALGRAVENVARAEVRTIPVTVQLTRDGQPDPGGSRVYLTDTVERSRQYDLSPTGRAGEFMASVPAGSYEATVESPGQERRTYSGINVNVGAPNRFSFETQKLDNRVTLTYATKSPLAGSKLEVNYAGAPATGEGWIALTTPDAPEGNYLNWAPVKGAQGAVGLTVPEEIQTYVFRYHFKNPDGSMQTLGKSEPFTPQKTTATVQVPQEVLSGQEFEVKWTGPSNEGDYVTVVRKDAPEGSYTQYFYATAKNENNKLPAPVEAGQFEVRYVTGQGNTLASTILNVKLDAYSVSGPTEAIAGSLIKVDWKGGGATGDYVTIVKAGAADNAYTDYEYAKSNSGTAELKTPSQPGEYEIRYNTERGKVYARAKITLKAGTYGLEFPAEAIAGSDLTIQWTGPGNPGDYITIVPKSAKDGTYMRYEYARAGDPDVKISTPSTPGDAEVRYMNESGNVVLFRKDLKLIGAKYDLDFARTALAGSRIPIKWTGPQNPGDFITIVPKGTQDGQYGAWEYTTNNPVNIQTPRAPGEYEIRYMNDQQGNIVMHREPLTLTAPKATLKAPASVNAGQEFTLEWTGPAGDGDQMVIVKKGSPSSATDNAIWPGEEAKITVNAPDEAGNYEIRYLTGEGQVLISIPLTVK
;
A
#
# COMPACT_ATOMS: atom_id res chain seq x y z
N MET A 1 65.86 -91.92 -24.96
CA MET A 1 64.92 -92.05 -23.82
C MET A 1 64.36 -90.66 -23.55
N LYS A 2 63.25 -90.28 -24.18
CA LYS A 2 61.87 -90.19 -23.65
C LYS A 2 61.71 -89.45 -22.29
N PRO A 3 60.67 -88.60 -22.16
CA PRO A 3 60.62 -87.45 -21.26
C PRO A 3 59.75 -87.71 -20.01
N PHE A 4 59.79 -86.82 -19.01
CA PHE A 4 58.77 -86.74 -17.97
C PHE A 4 58.39 -85.29 -17.67
N HIS A 5 57.11 -84.98 -17.88
CA HIS A 5 56.45 -83.73 -17.51
C HIS A 5 56.27 -83.64 -15.98
N ARG A 6 56.46 -82.44 -15.44
CA ARG A 6 55.84 -82.02 -14.17
C ARG A 6 55.05 -80.75 -14.41
N THR A 7 53.75 -80.88 -14.18
CA THR A 7 52.71 -79.84 -14.22
C THR A 7 53.02 -78.78 -13.16
N LEU A 8 53.11 -77.50 -13.57
CA LEU A 8 53.19 -76.36 -12.66
C LEU A 8 51.84 -75.64 -12.70
N ALA A 9 51.13 -75.62 -11.57
CA ALA A 9 49.88 -74.89 -11.40
C ALA A 9 50.16 -73.39 -11.38
N LEU A 10 49.56 -72.66 -12.32
CA LEU A 10 49.63 -71.21 -12.40
C LEU A 10 48.56 -70.61 -11.47
N MET A 11 48.98 -70.11 -10.32
CA MET A 11 48.14 -69.39 -9.37
C MET A 11 48.04 -67.93 -9.85
N GLY A 12 46.97 -67.62 -10.58
CA GLY A 12 46.68 -66.27 -11.05
C GLY A 12 46.29 -65.37 -9.88
N ALA A 13 47.21 -64.49 -9.46
CA ALA A 13 46.88 -63.39 -8.57
C ALA A 13 45.97 -62.39 -9.30
N LEU A 14 44.68 -62.36 -8.95
CA LEU A 14 43.81 -61.23 -9.26
C LEU A 14 44.38 -59.99 -8.54
N LEU A 15 45.10 -59.15 -9.27
CA LEU A 15 45.30 -57.76 -8.89
C LEU A 15 43.94 -57.06 -9.02
N LEU A 16 43.23 -56.92 -7.90
CA LEU A 16 42.15 -55.94 -7.80
C LEU A 16 42.78 -54.57 -8.08
N PRO A 17 42.26 -53.77 -9.04
CA PRO A 17 42.72 -52.40 -9.19
C PRO A 17 42.43 -51.68 -7.87
N ALA A 18 43.45 -51.01 -7.32
CA ALA A 18 43.24 -50.08 -6.22
C ALA A 18 42.14 -49.09 -6.66
N ALA A 19 41.03 -49.04 -5.92
CA ALA A 19 39.95 -48.10 -6.21
C ALA A 19 40.56 -46.70 -6.23
N SER A 20 40.48 -46.02 -7.38
CA SER A 20 40.98 -44.67 -7.47
C SER A 20 40.17 -43.76 -6.54
N ALA A 21 40.87 -42.91 -5.80
CA ALA A 21 40.26 -42.08 -4.78
C ALA A 21 39.46 -40.95 -5.44
N GLN A 22 38.12 -41.08 -5.46
CA GLN A 22 37.23 -40.06 -5.99
C GLN A 22 37.43 -38.72 -5.28
N THR A 23 37.25 -37.65 -6.03
CA THR A 23 37.34 -36.28 -5.54
C THR A 23 35.99 -35.61 -5.66
N HIS A 24 35.50 -35.08 -4.54
CA HIS A 24 34.21 -34.41 -4.44
C HIS A 24 34.43 -32.94 -4.05
N VAL A 25 33.95 -32.03 -4.90
CA VAL A 25 34.03 -30.59 -4.69
C VAL A 25 32.61 -30.03 -4.63
N GLU A 26 32.27 -29.35 -3.54
CA GLU A 26 31.04 -28.57 -3.46
C GLU A 26 31.38 -27.08 -3.53
N LEU A 27 30.93 -26.42 -4.59
CA LEU A 27 30.97 -24.98 -4.72
C LEU A 27 29.78 -24.39 -3.97
N ILE A 28 30.03 -23.47 -3.04
CA ILE A 28 28.97 -22.75 -2.32
C ILE A 28 29.04 -21.28 -2.74
N LEU A 29 27.98 -20.80 -3.38
CA LEU A 29 27.86 -19.41 -3.81
C LEU A 29 26.92 -18.63 -2.91
N ASP A 30 27.45 -17.56 -2.32
CA ASP A 30 26.69 -16.52 -1.64
C ASP A 30 25.81 -15.73 -2.63
N ALA A 31 24.51 -15.73 -2.40
CA ALA A 31 23.55 -14.86 -3.08
C ALA A 31 22.78 -14.00 -2.06
N SER A 32 23.41 -13.60 -0.96
CA SER A 32 22.85 -12.68 0.00
C SER A 32 22.76 -11.25 -0.56
N GLY A 33 21.92 -10.41 0.06
CA GLY A 33 21.67 -9.05 -0.41
C GLY A 33 22.93 -8.17 -0.48
N SER A 34 23.94 -8.40 0.37
CA SER A 34 25.21 -7.66 0.36
C SER A 34 25.97 -7.81 -0.96
N MET A 35 25.81 -8.95 -1.65
CA MET A 35 26.45 -9.23 -2.93
C MET A 35 25.99 -8.29 -4.07
N TYR A 36 24.94 -7.48 -3.88
CA TYR A 36 24.58 -6.39 -4.79
C TYR A 36 25.49 -5.16 -4.67
N THR A 37 26.30 -5.06 -3.62
CA THR A 37 27.26 -3.97 -3.45
C THR A 37 28.30 -4.00 -4.56
N LYS A 38 28.75 -2.83 -4.99
CA LYS A 38 29.81 -2.72 -6.00
C LYS A 38 31.16 -2.97 -5.37
N LEU A 39 32.06 -3.63 -6.11
CA LEU A 39 33.46 -3.64 -5.71
C LEU A 39 34.02 -2.21 -5.75
N PRO A 40 34.96 -1.88 -4.84
CA PRO A 40 35.66 -0.59 -4.88
C PRO A 40 36.35 -0.35 -6.23
N GLU A 41 36.80 -1.42 -6.88
CA GLU A 41 37.42 -1.40 -8.21
C GLU A 41 36.46 -1.90 -9.30
N GLY A 42 36.36 -1.17 -10.42
CA GLY A 42 35.69 -1.66 -11.65
C GLY A 42 34.17 -1.44 -11.74
N GLY A 43 33.49 -1.04 -10.66
CA GLY A 43 32.07 -0.63 -10.68
C GLY A 43 31.04 -1.74 -10.90
N GLN A 44 31.50 -2.98 -11.07
CA GLN A 44 30.68 -4.19 -11.13
C GLN A 44 30.20 -4.56 -9.71
N THR A 45 29.04 -5.22 -9.62
CA THR A 45 28.56 -5.77 -8.34
C THR A 45 29.40 -6.99 -7.93
N ARG A 46 29.53 -7.26 -6.64
CA ARG A 46 30.25 -8.42 -6.10
C ARG A 46 29.69 -9.73 -6.68
N ILE A 47 28.37 -9.84 -6.82
CA ILE A 47 27.74 -10.99 -7.49
C ILE A 47 28.11 -11.10 -8.97
N GLN A 48 28.19 -9.99 -9.70
CA GLN A 48 28.54 -10.03 -11.11
C GLN A 48 29.96 -10.59 -11.28
N VAL A 49 30.91 -10.11 -10.47
CA VAL A 49 32.28 -10.61 -10.47
C VAL A 49 32.35 -12.08 -10.04
N ALA A 50 31.62 -12.48 -8.99
CA ALA A 50 31.54 -13.88 -8.57
C ALA A 50 31.04 -14.79 -9.70
N ARG A 51 30.00 -14.37 -10.44
CA ARG A 51 29.44 -15.14 -11.56
C ARG A 51 30.42 -15.27 -12.72
N ASP A 52 31.03 -14.17 -13.14
CA ASP A 52 31.96 -14.15 -14.26
C ASP A 52 33.16 -15.06 -13.98
N VAL A 53 33.73 -14.93 -12.77
CA VAL A 53 34.89 -15.69 -12.34
C VAL A 53 34.55 -17.16 -12.14
N LEU A 54 33.49 -17.50 -11.40
CA LEU A 54 33.07 -18.90 -11.20
C LEU A 54 32.72 -19.56 -12.53
N SER A 55 32.03 -18.85 -13.44
CA SER A 55 31.73 -19.40 -14.77
C SER A 55 32.98 -19.68 -15.59
N SER A 56 33.98 -18.79 -15.56
CA SER A 56 35.27 -19.01 -16.22
C SER A 56 35.99 -20.22 -15.61
N PHE A 57 36.03 -20.28 -14.29
CA PHE A 57 36.63 -21.37 -13.52
C PHE A 57 35.98 -22.74 -13.80
N ILE A 58 34.65 -22.83 -13.82
CA ILE A 58 33.94 -24.06 -14.19
C ILE A 58 34.31 -24.51 -15.62
N GLY A 59 34.52 -23.53 -16.51
CA GLY A 59 34.96 -23.80 -17.89
C GLY A 59 36.38 -24.35 -17.99
N SER A 60 37.25 -24.13 -16.99
CA SER A 60 38.62 -24.63 -16.97
C SER A 60 38.81 -25.93 -16.18
N LEU A 61 37.77 -26.45 -15.53
CA LEU A 61 37.83 -27.72 -14.80
C LEU A 61 38.25 -28.88 -15.73
N PRO A 62 39.14 -29.80 -15.29
CA PRO A 62 39.63 -30.90 -16.12
C PRO A 62 38.52 -31.92 -16.45
N GLU A 63 38.64 -32.60 -17.59
CA GLU A 63 37.83 -33.77 -17.93
C GLU A 63 38.37 -35.00 -17.19
N ASP A 64 38.04 -35.09 -15.90
CA ASP A 64 38.47 -36.17 -15.03
C ASP A 64 37.23 -36.98 -14.57
N PRO A 65 37.13 -38.29 -14.92
CA PRO A 65 36.00 -39.13 -14.50
C PRO A 65 35.94 -39.36 -12.98
N GLU A 66 36.98 -39.01 -12.23
CA GLU A 66 37.07 -39.14 -10.78
C GLU A 66 36.68 -37.85 -10.04
N LEU A 67 36.49 -36.75 -10.78
CA LEU A 67 36.07 -35.45 -10.27
C LEU A 67 34.54 -35.30 -10.29
N ASN A 68 33.97 -34.97 -9.14
CA ASN A 68 32.55 -34.73 -8.97
C ASN A 68 32.35 -33.32 -8.41
N VAL A 69 31.58 -32.49 -9.10
CA VAL A 69 31.37 -31.08 -8.73
C VAL A 69 29.89 -30.80 -8.52
N GLY A 70 29.55 -30.34 -7.32
CA GLY A 70 28.23 -29.87 -6.96
C GLY A 70 28.21 -28.36 -6.78
N LEU A 71 27.00 -27.78 -6.83
CA LEU A 71 26.77 -26.36 -6.57
C LEU A 71 25.64 -26.22 -5.58
N ARG A 72 25.93 -25.50 -4.49
CA ARG A 72 24.97 -25.03 -3.50
C ARG A 72 24.93 -23.52 -3.50
N ILE A 73 23.74 -22.97 -3.31
CA ILE A 73 23.50 -21.54 -3.28
C ILE A 73 22.67 -21.22 -2.05
N TYR A 74 23.07 -20.17 -1.32
CA TYR A 74 22.26 -19.65 -0.22
C TYR A 74 21.84 -18.19 -0.45
N GLY A 75 20.75 -17.79 0.18
CA GLY A 75 20.22 -16.43 0.10
C GLY A 75 19.57 -16.08 -1.25
N ALA A 76 19.33 -17.04 -2.15
CA ALA A 76 18.80 -16.75 -3.48
C ALA A 76 17.26 -16.74 -3.57
N LYS A 77 16.54 -17.30 -2.60
CA LYS A 77 15.08 -17.51 -2.69
C LYS A 77 14.28 -16.52 -1.87
N THR A 78 14.73 -16.22 -0.66
CA THR A 78 14.01 -15.42 0.34
C THR A 78 14.68 -14.08 0.58
N THR A 79 13.94 -13.09 1.06
CA THR A 79 14.49 -11.77 1.40
C THR A 79 15.02 -11.79 2.82
N ALA A 80 16.11 -11.05 3.09
CA ALA A 80 16.64 -10.92 4.45
C ALA A 80 15.56 -10.42 5.44
N GLY A 81 15.42 -11.09 6.59
CA GLY A 81 14.49 -10.71 7.66
C GLY A 81 13.09 -11.34 7.56
N THR A 82 12.78 -12.10 6.50
CA THR A 82 11.53 -12.88 6.41
C THR A 82 11.67 -14.24 7.13
N PRO A 83 10.58 -14.82 7.69
CA PRO A 83 10.63 -16.18 8.25
C PRO A 83 11.22 -17.19 7.24
N GLY A 84 12.17 -18.01 7.68
CA GLY A 84 12.86 -18.99 6.84
C GLY A 84 14.12 -18.48 6.12
N SER A 85 14.47 -17.18 6.23
CA SER A 85 15.66 -16.64 5.55
C SER A 85 16.99 -17.21 6.05
N CYS A 86 17.01 -17.77 7.26
CA CYS A 86 18.19 -18.39 7.85
C CYS A 86 18.34 -19.88 7.50
N GLU A 87 17.36 -20.43 6.79
CA GLU A 87 17.33 -21.80 6.28
C GLU A 87 17.37 -21.83 4.74
N ASP A 88 17.54 -20.67 4.09
CA ASP A 88 17.61 -20.50 2.64
C ASP A 88 18.96 -20.95 2.07
N SER A 89 19.12 -22.27 1.89
CA SER A 89 20.28 -22.91 1.29
C SER A 89 19.87 -24.15 0.50
N GLU A 90 20.20 -24.20 -0.79
CA GLU A 90 19.80 -25.30 -1.68
C GLU A 90 21.00 -25.86 -2.46
N LEU A 91 21.12 -27.19 -2.49
CA LEU A 91 21.96 -27.90 -3.44
C LEU A 91 21.26 -27.86 -4.81
N VAL A 92 21.67 -26.95 -5.66
CA VAL A 92 21.06 -26.75 -7.00
C VAL A 92 21.57 -27.76 -8.02
N LEU A 93 22.82 -28.23 -7.86
CA LEU A 93 23.39 -29.29 -8.69
C LEU A 93 24.15 -30.29 -7.82
N PRO A 94 23.85 -31.59 -7.91
CA PRO A 94 24.48 -32.62 -7.09
C PRO A 94 25.89 -32.99 -7.59
N MET A 95 26.74 -33.49 -6.70
CA MET A 95 28.08 -34.01 -7.01
C MET A 95 28.03 -35.36 -7.76
N LYS A 96 27.59 -35.35 -9.01
CA LYS A 96 27.51 -36.52 -9.90
C LYS A 96 28.24 -36.24 -11.21
N GLY A 97 29.57 -36.36 -11.19
CA GLY A 97 30.44 -35.92 -12.29
C GLY A 97 30.53 -34.39 -12.40
N VAL A 98 30.98 -33.89 -13.56
CA VAL A 98 31.12 -32.45 -13.85
C VAL A 98 30.21 -32.05 -15.00
N ASP A 99 29.00 -31.54 -14.69
CA ASP A 99 28.11 -30.92 -15.69
C ASP A 99 28.45 -29.43 -15.86
N ARG A 100 29.48 -29.15 -16.67
CA ARG A 100 29.98 -27.78 -16.86
C ARG A 100 28.91 -26.82 -17.36
N ALA A 101 28.06 -27.27 -18.29
CA ALA A 101 27.04 -26.43 -18.90
C ALA A 101 25.99 -26.04 -17.84
N ALA A 102 25.46 -27.01 -17.09
CA ALA A 102 24.49 -26.73 -16.04
C ALA A 102 25.08 -25.86 -14.92
N LEU A 103 26.33 -26.12 -14.51
CA LEU A 103 27.05 -25.32 -13.52
C LEU A 103 27.20 -23.87 -13.96
N GLN A 104 27.69 -23.62 -15.19
CA GLN A 104 27.84 -22.26 -15.73
C GLN A 104 26.50 -21.54 -15.87
N ASP A 105 25.48 -22.21 -16.40
CA ASP A 105 24.16 -21.62 -16.60
C ASP A 105 23.48 -21.25 -15.27
N THR A 106 23.61 -22.12 -14.27
CA THR A 106 23.06 -21.87 -12.94
C THR A 106 23.75 -20.66 -12.29
N VAL A 107 25.08 -20.66 -12.25
CA VAL A 107 25.87 -19.53 -11.71
C VAL A 107 25.49 -18.22 -12.38
N LYS A 108 25.43 -18.16 -13.72
CA LYS A 108 25.09 -16.93 -14.46
C LYS A 108 23.71 -16.37 -14.11
N ARG A 109 22.74 -17.23 -13.77
CA ARG A 109 21.34 -16.85 -13.47
C ARG A 109 21.08 -16.54 -12.00
N THR A 110 22.03 -16.80 -11.10
CA THR A 110 21.84 -16.67 -9.65
C THR A 110 21.77 -15.22 -9.17
N ASN A 111 20.58 -14.70 -8.85
CA ASN A 111 20.40 -13.35 -8.31
C ASN A 111 20.45 -13.30 -6.78
N PRO A 112 21.09 -12.27 -6.19
CA PRO A 112 21.12 -12.13 -4.74
C PRO A 112 19.79 -11.63 -4.18
N LYS A 113 19.41 -12.05 -2.97
CA LYS A 113 18.16 -11.61 -2.30
C LYS A 113 18.22 -11.58 -0.76
N GLY A 114 18.87 -12.57 -0.16
CA GLY A 114 18.56 -13.05 1.18
C GLY A 114 19.61 -12.76 2.24
N ALA A 115 19.49 -13.44 3.38
CA ALA A 115 20.47 -13.42 4.46
C ALA A 115 21.71 -14.27 4.12
N THR A 116 22.66 -14.37 5.06
CA THR A 116 23.94 -15.07 4.91
C THR A 116 24.04 -16.29 5.86
N PRO A 117 23.25 -17.37 5.64
CA PRO A 117 23.22 -18.55 6.51
C PRO A 117 24.36 -19.54 6.19
N ILE A 118 25.60 -19.16 6.49
CA ILE A 118 26.81 -19.93 6.16
C ILE A 118 26.87 -21.23 6.96
N ALA A 119 26.67 -21.19 8.28
CA ALA A 119 26.70 -22.34 9.15
C ALA A 119 25.64 -23.38 8.74
N TYR A 120 24.41 -22.92 8.46
CA TYR A 120 23.35 -23.80 7.96
C TYR A 120 23.71 -24.42 6.61
N SER A 121 24.28 -23.63 5.68
CA SER A 121 24.73 -24.12 4.38
C SER A 121 25.83 -25.16 4.48
N LEU A 122 26.79 -24.98 5.38
CA LEU A 122 27.85 -25.95 5.66
C LEU A 122 27.28 -27.23 6.29
N LEU A 123 26.35 -27.12 7.24
CA LEU A 123 25.65 -28.30 7.78
C LEU A 123 24.94 -29.11 6.70
N LYS A 124 24.33 -28.42 5.72
CA LYS A 124 23.72 -29.07 4.56
C LYS A 124 24.72 -29.65 3.58
N ALA A 125 25.84 -28.98 3.30
CA ALA A 125 26.93 -29.55 2.51
C ALA A 125 27.46 -30.87 3.10
N ALA A 126 27.49 -31.01 4.43
CA ALA A 126 27.83 -32.29 5.06
C ALA A 126 26.84 -33.42 4.71
N GLU A 127 25.57 -33.11 4.44
CA GLU A 127 24.55 -34.07 3.97
C GLU A 127 24.74 -34.42 2.48
N ASP A 128 25.38 -33.55 1.70
CA ASP A 128 25.52 -33.68 0.25
C ASP A 128 26.71 -34.58 -0.14
N PHE A 129 27.76 -34.64 0.68
CA PHE A 129 28.92 -35.51 0.42
C PHE A 129 28.57 -37.00 0.52
N PRO A 130 29.06 -37.85 -0.40
CA PRO A 130 28.88 -39.28 -0.29
C PRO A 130 29.72 -39.86 0.86
N ASN A 131 29.19 -40.93 1.47
CA ASN A 131 29.88 -41.69 2.53
C ASN A 131 31.02 -42.58 2.00
N THR A 132 31.56 -42.29 0.81
CA THR A 132 32.67 -43.03 0.21
C THR A 132 34.02 -42.42 0.61
N PRO A 133 35.10 -43.24 0.66
CA PRO A 133 36.46 -42.73 0.77
C PRO A 133 36.81 -41.86 -0.45
N GLY A 134 37.49 -40.73 -0.22
CA GLY A 134 37.80 -39.77 -1.27
C GLY A 134 38.07 -38.39 -0.70
N LYS A 135 38.74 -37.53 -1.49
CA LYS A 135 39.00 -36.14 -1.11
C LYS A 135 37.68 -35.36 -1.14
N LYS A 136 37.42 -34.57 -0.10
CA LYS A 136 36.22 -33.73 0.01
C LYS A 136 36.66 -32.29 0.21
N LEU A 137 36.21 -31.41 -0.67
CA LEU A 137 36.56 -30.00 -0.70
C LEU A 137 35.29 -29.16 -0.76
N ILE A 138 35.19 -28.15 0.08
CA ILE A 138 34.20 -27.08 -0.06
C ILE A 138 34.92 -25.81 -0.48
N VAL A 139 34.42 -25.17 -1.54
CA VAL A 139 34.86 -23.83 -1.94
C VAL A 139 33.70 -22.86 -1.74
N LEU A 140 33.77 -22.06 -0.69
CA LEU A 140 32.79 -21.04 -0.35
C LEU A 140 33.21 -19.69 -0.92
N VAL A 141 32.37 -19.08 -1.75
CA VAL A 141 32.54 -17.70 -2.26
C VAL A 141 31.52 -16.79 -1.58
N THR A 142 31.96 -15.80 -0.80
CA THR A 142 31.09 -14.95 0.03
C THR A 142 31.64 -13.52 0.20
N ASP A 143 30.75 -12.54 0.39
CA ASP A 143 31.12 -11.15 0.70
C ASP A 143 30.78 -10.71 2.12
N GLY A 144 30.35 -11.66 2.98
CA GLY A 144 29.87 -11.36 4.31
C GLY A 144 30.27 -12.39 5.35
N GLN A 145 29.97 -12.04 6.60
CA GLN A 145 30.01 -12.97 7.73
C GLN A 145 28.65 -13.58 7.97
N GLU A 146 28.64 -14.64 8.79
CA GLU A 146 27.41 -15.27 9.27
C GLU A 146 26.45 -14.25 9.91
N SER A 147 25.24 -14.12 9.36
CA SER A 147 24.22 -13.16 9.84
C SER A 147 23.02 -13.83 10.52
N CYS A 148 22.97 -15.16 10.54
CA CYS A 148 21.90 -15.99 11.09
C CYS A 148 22.26 -16.66 12.42
N ARG A 149 23.25 -16.11 13.15
CA ARG A 149 23.70 -16.56 14.48
C ARG A 149 24.20 -18.01 14.51
N GLY A 150 24.62 -18.53 13.36
CA GLY A 150 25.25 -19.84 13.26
C GLY A 150 26.63 -19.87 13.90
N ASP A 151 27.02 -21.01 14.46
CA ASP A 151 28.37 -21.25 14.97
C ASP A 151 29.17 -22.08 13.96
N LEU A 152 30.10 -21.41 13.27
CA LEU A 152 30.94 -22.03 12.24
C LEU A 152 31.90 -23.07 12.82
N LYS A 153 32.41 -22.86 14.05
CA LYS A 153 33.31 -23.83 14.70
C LYS A 153 32.54 -25.09 15.09
N ALA A 154 31.37 -24.92 15.70
CA ALA A 154 30.48 -26.04 16.00
C ALA A 154 30.05 -26.80 14.74
N THR A 155 29.87 -26.09 13.63
CA THR A 155 29.55 -26.70 12.33
C THR A 155 30.68 -27.60 11.83
N MET A 156 31.94 -27.16 11.88
CA MET A 156 33.08 -28.00 11.48
C MET A 156 33.32 -29.18 12.44
N GLU A 157 32.98 -29.03 13.72
CA GLU A 157 32.96 -30.17 14.65
C GLU A 157 31.91 -31.22 14.25
N ALA A 158 30.77 -30.80 13.69
CA ALA A 158 29.74 -31.71 13.20
C ALA A 158 30.23 -32.54 11.99
N PHE A 159 31.03 -31.96 11.09
CA PHE A 159 31.69 -32.70 10.01
C PHE A 159 32.59 -33.82 10.55
N LYS A 160 33.44 -33.51 11.53
CA LYS A 160 34.33 -34.49 12.18
C LYS A 160 33.56 -35.62 12.86
N LYS A 161 32.46 -35.30 13.57
CA LYS A 161 31.60 -36.30 14.22
C LYS A 161 30.93 -37.25 13.22
N ARG A 162 30.72 -36.81 11.98
CA ARG A 162 30.18 -37.63 10.87
C ARG A 162 31.24 -38.42 10.11
N GLY A 163 32.53 -38.30 10.50
CA GLY A 163 33.64 -38.94 9.79
C GLY A 163 33.95 -38.31 8.43
N ILE A 164 33.50 -37.07 8.21
CA ILE A 164 33.76 -36.32 6.98
C ILE A 164 34.98 -35.42 7.22
N ASP A 165 36.13 -35.84 6.67
CA ASP A 165 37.32 -35.00 6.59
C ASP A 165 37.20 -34.11 5.34
N VAL A 166 36.90 -32.83 5.56
CA VAL A 166 36.65 -31.85 4.50
C VAL A 166 37.70 -30.72 4.57
N ASP A 167 38.27 -30.39 3.42
CA ASP A 167 39.03 -29.14 3.25
C ASP A 167 38.03 -28.02 2.97
N LEU A 168 37.92 -27.04 3.88
CA LEU A 168 37.07 -25.86 3.67
C LEU A 168 37.94 -24.69 3.23
N ARG A 169 37.67 -24.18 2.02
CA ARG A 169 38.32 -23.00 1.47
C ARG A 169 37.32 -21.89 1.24
N ILE A 170 37.63 -20.73 1.79
CA ILE A 170 36.75 -19.58 1.85
C ILE A 170 37.40 -18.47 1.04
N ILE A 171 36.70 -18.02 0.01
CA ILE A 171 37.16 -16.98 -0.89
C ILE A 171 36.26 -15.77 -0.69
N GLY A 172 36.81 -14.81 0.05
CA GLY A 172 36.14 -13.58 0.43
C GLY A 172 36.14 -12.56 -0.71
N ILE A 173 35.03 -11.85 -0.88
CA ILE A 173 34.92 -10.70 -1.76
C ILE A 173 34.77 -9.45 -0.89
N ASP A 174 35.86 -8.72 -0.73
CA ASP A 174 35.92 -7.46 0.02
C ASP A 174 35.37 -7.62 1.46
N LEU A 175 35.80 -8.69 2.14
CA LEU A 175 35.46 -8.95 3.54
C LEU A 175 36.15 -7.92 4.45
N ASP A 176 35.43 -7.44 5.46
CA ASP A 176 36.01 -6.64 6.53
C ASP A 176 36.78 -7.51 7.54
N GLU A 177 37.51 -6.87 8.46
CA GLU A 177 38.31 -7.59 9.46
C GLU A 177 37.47 -8.47 10.39
N ARG A 178 36.23 -8.07 10.70
CA ARG A 178 35.33 -8.84 11.57
C ARG A 178 34.90 -10.12 10.89
N ALA A 179 34.55 -10.03 9.60
CA ALA A 179 34.20 -11.17 8.79
C ALA A 179 35.38 -12.13 8.65
N VAL A 180 36.58 -11.63 8.37
CA VAL A 180 37.80 -12.47 8.33
C VAL A 180 38.04 -13.16 9.68
N GLN A 181 37.89 -12.46 10.80
CA GLN A 181 38.03 -13.04 12.15
C GLN A 181 36.99 -14.12 12.43
N SER A 182 35.75 -13.99 11.93
CA SER A 182 34.69 -14.98 12.14
C SER A 182 35.02 -16.37 11.57
N PHE A 183 35.86 -16.41 10.53
CA PHE A 183 36.31 -17.66 9.89
C PHE A 183 37.59 -18.25 10.49
N GLN A 184 38.21 -17.57 11.46
CA GLN A 184 39.48 -17.99 12.02
C GLN A 184 39.39 -19.37 12.69
N GLY A 185 40.17 -20.32 12.18
CA GLY A 185 40.23 -21.70 12.69
C GLY A 185 39.14 -22.63 12.15
N VAL A 186 38.34 -22.19 11.17
CA VAL A 186 37.28 -22.98 10.53
C VAL A 186 37.75 -23.59 9.20
N GLY A 187 38.56 -22.86 8.44
CA GLY A 187 39.10 -23.28 7.15
C GLY A 187 40.22 -22.34 6.67
N THR A 188 40.66 -22.51 5.42
CA THR A 188 41.61 -21.59 4.78
C THR A 188 40.84 -20.42 4.17
N ILE A 189 41.22 -19.18 4.50
CA ILE A 189 40.56 -17.98 3.97
C ILE A 189 41.50 -17.17 3.07
N GLU A 190 40.97 -16.71 1.95
CA GLU A 190 41.62 -15.75 1.07
C GLU A 190 40.65 -14.60 0.75
N ASN A 191 40.96 -13.38 1.18
CA ASN A 191 40.11 -12.21 0.95
C ASN A 191 40.58 -11.45 -0.30
N THR A 192 39.68 -11.16 -1.22
CA THR A 192 39.98 -10.60 -2.55
C THR A 192 39.17 -9.32 -2.78
N ARG A 193 39.76 -8.32 -3.43
CA ARG A 193 39.09 -7.02 -3.71
C ARG A 193 38.85 -6.75 -5.20
N THR A 194 39.28 -7.66 -6.06
CA THR A 194 39.26 -7.50 -7.51
C THR A 194 38.85 -8.80 -8.19
N ALA A 195 38.32 -8.72 -9.41
CA ALA A 195 37.94 -9.90 -10.19
C ALA A 195 39.14 -10.83 -10.48
N GLY A 196 40.32 -10.26 -10.77
CA GLY A 196 41.53 -11.04 -11.02
C GLY A 196 42.05 -11.76 -9.77
N ALA A 197 41.99 -11.10 -8.60
CA ALA A 197 42.34 -11.73 -7.34
C ALA A 197 41.38 -12.87 -6.99
N LEU A 198 40.07 -12.68 -7.22
CA LEU A 198 39.05 -13.72 -7.02
C LEU A 198 39.30 -14.94 -7.93
N ALA A 199 39.63 -14.72 -9.20
CA ALA A 199 39.94 -15.79 -10.15
C ALA A 199 41.17 -16.61 -9.73
N SER A 200 42.19 -15.90 -9.26
CA SER A 200 43.42 -16.52 -8.77
C SER A 200 43.19 -17.35 -7.50
N ALA A 201 42.42 -16.82 -6.55
CA ALA A 201 42.05 -17.51 -5.32
C ALA A 201 41.26 -18.78 -5.61
N LEU A 202 40.32 -18.73 -6.56
CA LEU A 202 39.54 -19.88 -7.00
C LEU A 202 40.41 -20.95 -7.65
N GLY A 203 41.35 -20.55 -8.51
CA GLY A 203 42.32 -21.47 -9.10
C GLY A 203 43.15 -22.21 -8.04
N ARG A 204 43.73 -21.47 -7.08
CA ARG A 204 44.49 -22.05 -5.96
C ARG A 204 43.66 -22.94 -5.05
N ALA A 205 42.40 -22.58 -4.82
CA ALA A 205 41.51 -23.34 -3.95
C ALA A 205 41.33 -24.79 -4.42
N VAL A 206 41.42 -25.03 -5.74
CA VAL A 206 41.27 -26.37 -6.32
C VAL A 206 42.55 -26.99 -6.87
N GLU A 207 43.66 -26.24 -6.92
CA GLU A 207 44.94 -26.65 -7.54
C GLU A 207 45.48 -27.98 -7.02
N ASN A 208 45.30 -28.27 -5.73
CA ASN A 208 45.75 -29.51 -5.08
C ASN A 208 44.80 -30.71 -5.29
N VAL A 209 43.69 -30.47 -5.97
CA VAL A 209 42.51 -31.35 -5.99
C VAL A 209 42.05 -31.65 -7.43
N ALA A 210 42.30 -30.75 -8.38
CA ALA A 210 42.06 -30.94 -9.80
C ALA A 210 43.27 -30.43 -10.60
N ARG A 211 44.12 -31.32 -11.12
CA ARG A 211 45.20 -30.93 -12.04
C ARG A 211 44.58 -30.46 -13.36
N ALA A 212 44.33 -29.16 -13.51
CA ALA A 212 43.91 -28.59 -14.78
C ALA A 212 45.09 -28.58 -15.77
N GLU A 213 44.91 -29.14 -16.96
CA GLU A 213 45.85 -28.93 -18.07
C GLU A 213 45.84 -27.46 -18.47
N VAL A 214 47.00 -26.80 -18.44
CA VAL A 214 47.12 -25.37 -18.74
C VAL A 214 47.04 -25.13 -20.25
N ARG A 215 45.86 -24.81 -20.77
CA ARG A 215 45.69 -24.34 -22.16
C ARG A 215 46.10 -22.86 -22.28
N THR A 216 46.92 -22.53 -23.28
CA THR A 216 47.30 -21.14 -23.60
C THR A 216 46.30 -20.49 -24.55
N ILE A 217 46.13 -19.18 -24.42
CA ILE A 217 45.11 -18.34 -25.07
C ILE A 217 45.84 -17.20 -25.80
N PRO A 218 45.45 -16.85 -27.05
CA PRO A 218 46.07 -15.75 -27.77
C PRO A 218 45.74 -14.40 -27.11
N VAL A 219 46.77 -13.57 -26.98
CA VAL A 219 46.70 -12.19 -26.50
C VAL A 219 47.26 -11.27 -27.57
N THR A 220 46.59 -10.14 -27.81
CA THR A 220 47.09 -9.05 -28.67
C THR A 220 47.27 -7.79 -27.84
N VAL A 221 48.38 -7.09 -28.01
CA VAL A 221 48.68 -5.81 -27.37
C VAL A 221 48.97 -4.76 -28.43
N GLN A 222 48.32 -3.60 -28.34
CA GLN A 222 48.60 -2.42 -29.16
C GLN A 222 49.39 -1.41 -28.32
N LEU A 223 50.66 -1.20 -28.63
CA LEU A 223 51.43 -0.09 -28.07
C LEU A 223 51.10 1.20 -28.81
N THR A 224 50.91 2.29 -28.05
CA THR A 224 50.61 3.62 -28.57
C THR A 224 51.58 4.68 -28.03
N ARG A 225 51.70 5.80 -28.73
CA ARG A 225 52.36 7.02 -28.30
C ARG A 225 51.47 8.20 -28.67
N ASP A 226 50.96 8.91 -27.67
CA ASP A 226 50.00 10.01 -27.87
C ASP A 226 48.72 9.57 -28.60
N GLY A 227 48.24 8.35 -28.30
CA GLY A 227 47.06 7.76 -28.95
C GLY A 227 47.27 7.31 -30.40
N GLN A 228 48.47 7.45 -30.97
CA GLN A 228 48.85 6.91 -32.26
C GLN A 228 49.63 5.59 -32.09
N PRO A 229 49.63 4.66 -33.06
CA PRO A 229 50.44 3.44 -32.98
C PRO A 229 51.92 3.75 -32.70
N ASP A 230 52.54 3.03 -31.76
CA ASP A 230 53.94 3.26 -31.38
C ASP A 230 54.85 3.17 -32.63
N PRO A 231 55.74 4.15 -32.85
CA PRO A 231 56.60 4.20 -34.05
C PRO A 231 57.64 3.08 -34.14
N GLY A 232 57.73 2.19 -33.15
CA GLY A 232 58.58 1.00 -33.15
C GLY A 232 59.78 1.11 -32.20
N GLY A 233 60.43 -0.04 -31.98
CA GLY A 233 61.57 -0.18 -31.05
C GLY A 233 61.17 -0.53 -29.62
N SER A 234 59.87 -0.56 -29.32
CA SER A 234 59.33 -0.94 -28.01
C SER A 234 59.23 -2.46 -27.85
N ARG A 235 59.32 -2.93 -26.60
CA ARG A 235 59.09 -4.33 -26.21
C ARG A 235 57.97 -4.39 -25.19
N VAL A 236 57.19 -5.47 -25.24
CA VAL A 236 56.17 -5.75 -24.22
C VAL A 236 56.24 -7.21 -23.81
N TYR A 237 56.14 -7.45 -22.50
CA TYR A 237 56.06 -8.78 -21.92
C TYR A 237 55.01 -8.82 -20.82
N LEU A 238 54.34 -9.98 -20.70
CA LEU A 238 53.35 -10.26 -19.66
C LEU A 238 53.99 -11.11 -18.58
N THR A 239 54.02 -10.59 -17.36
CA THR A 239 54.45 -11.32 -16.16
C THR A 239 53.21 -11.87 -15.46
N ASP A 240 53.19 -13.17 -15.20
CA ASP A 240 52.11 -13.79 -14.42
C ASP A 240 52.10 -13.20 -13.01
N THR A 241 50.95 -12.67 -12.58
CA THR A 241 50.85 -11.98 -11.28
C THR A 241 50.87 -12.94 -10.10
N VAL A 242 50.59 -14.22 -10.33
CA VAL A 242 50.58 -15.29 -9.33
C VAL A 242 51.92 -16.01 -9.29
N GLU A 243 52.44 -16.43 -10.44
CA GLU A 243 53.76 -17.02 -10.57
C GLU A 243 54.72 -16.01 -11.20
N ARG A 244 55.15 -15.01 -10.42
CA ARG A 244 55.99 -13.88 -10.90
C ARG A 244 57.30 -14.26 -11.59
N SER A 245 57.72 -15.52 -11.51
CA SER A 245 58.85 -16.08 -12.28
C SER A 245 58.50 -16.43 -13.73
N ARG A 246 57.21 -16.50 -14.10
CA ARG A 246 56.75 -16.76 -15.47
C ARG A 246 56.48 -15.45 -16.20
N GLN A 247 57.26 -15.24 -17.26
CA GLN A 247 57.15 -14.09 -18.15
C GLN A 247 56.95 -14.58 -19.59
N TYR A 248 56.08 -13.90 -20.32
CA TYR A 248 55.77 -14.17 -21.72
C TYR A 248 56.10 -12.94 -22.55
N ASP A 249 57.14 -13.02 -23.36
CA ASP A 249 57.49 -11.96 -24.30
C ASP A 249 56.50 -11.96 -25.48
N LEU A 250 55.99 -10.78 -25.84
CA LEU A 250 55.10 -10.63 -26.98
C LEU A 250 55.92 -10.27 -28.23
N SER A 251 55.56 -10.92 -29.34
CA SER A 251 56.21 -10.74 -30.64
C SER A 251 55.45 -9.72 -31.50
N PRO A 252 56.12 -8.81 -32.23
CA PRO A 252 55.45 -7.90 -33.17
C PRO A 252 54.70 -8.67 -34.27
N THR A 253 53.49 -8.20 -34.64
CA THR A 253 52.68 -8.84 -35.70
C THR A 253 52.99 -8.32 -37.11
N GLY A 254 53.79 -7.26 -37.21
CA GLY A 254 54.06 -6.51 -38.45
C GLY A 254 53.11 -5.33 -38.69
N ARG A 255 52.03 -5.19 -37.90
CA ARG A 255 51.25 -3.94 -37.83
C ARG A 255 51.90 -2.99 -36.82
N ALA A 256 51.90 -1.69 -37.13
CA ALA A 256 52.54 -0.68 -36.29
C ALA A 256 52.02 -0.76 -34.84
N GLY A 257 52.95 -0.91 -33.90
CA GLY A 257 52.65 -1.04 -32.47
C GLY A 257 51.89 -2.30 -32.04
N GLU A 258 51.54 -3.26 -32.91
CA GLU A 258 50.78 -4.45 -32.51
C GLU A 258 51.71 -5.65 -32.20
N PHE A 259 51.47 -6.30 -31.06
CA PHE A 259 52.23 -7.42 -30.53
C PHE A 259 51.30 -8.58 -30.14
N MET A 260 51.79 -9.82 -30.19
CA MET A 260 51.02 -11.02 -29.82
C MET A 260 51.83 -12.06 -29.05
N ALA A 261 51.15 -12.81 -28.18
CA ALA A 261 51.65 -14.02 -27.52
C ALA A 261 50.50 -15.00 -27.28
N SER A 262 50.82 -16.23 -26.87
CA SER A 262 49.84 -17.18 -26.33
C SER A 262 50.22 -17.52 -24.88
N VAL A 263 49.35 -17.19 -23.93
CA VAL A 263 49.62 -17.32 -22.49
C VAL A 263 48.47 -18.04 -21.79
N PRO A 264 48.68 -18.77 -20.68
CA PRO A 264 47.59 -19.36 -19.90
C PRO A 264 46.46 -18.39 -19.57
N ALA A 265 45.25 -18.88 -19.33
CA ALA A 265 44.23 -18.06 -18.67
C ALA A 265 44.75 -17.59 -17.31
N GLY A 266 44.61 -16.31 -16.99
CA GLY A 266 45.15 -15.78 -15.74
C GLY A 266 45.27 -14.26 -15.71
N SER A 267 45.76 -13.77 -14.58
CA SER A 267 46.02 -12.35 -14.36
C SER A 267 47.50 -12.04 -14.56
N TYR A 268 47.77 -11.01 -15.33
CA TYR A 268 49.10 -10.59 -15.78
C TYR A 268 49.36 -9.12 -15.49
N GLU A 269 50.64 -8.80 -15.46
CA GLU A 269 51.16 -7.46 -15.48
C GLU A 269 51.96 -7.28 -16.77
N ALA A 270 51.59 -6.29 -17.60
CA ALA A 270 52.32 -5.98 -18.81
C ALA A 270 53.43 -4.98 -18.53
N THR A 271 54.67 -5.33 -18.85
CA THR A 271 55.77 -4.37 -18.81
C THR A 271 56.11 -3.92 -20.22
N VAL A 272 56.15 -2.62 -20.43
CA VAL A 272 56.47 -1.95 -21.69
C VAL A 272 57.80 -1.23 -21.54
N GLU A 273 58.72 -1.53 -22.45
CA GLU A 273 60.03 -0.89 -22.53
C GLU A 273 60.15 -0.19 -23.88
N SER A 274 60.30 1.13 -23.86
CA SER A 274 60.35 1.95 -25.08
C SER A 274 61.61 2.82 -25.11
N PRO A 275 62.29 2.96 -26.26
CA PRO A 275 63.50 3.77 -26.35
C PRO A 275 63.27 5.23 -25.92
N GLY A 276 64.09 5.71 -24.98
CA GLY A 276 64.01 7.07 -24.46
C GLY A 276 62.84 7.35 -23.50
N GLN A 277 62.10 6.31 -23.09
CA GLN A 277 61.03 6.40 -22.10
C GLN A 277 61.38 5.56 -20.87
N GLU A 278 60.83 5.93 -19.72
CA GLU A 278 60.91 5.10 -18.52
C GLU A 278 60.18 3.76 -18.76
N ARG A 279 60.68 2.67 -18.17
CA ARG A 279 59.98 1.38 -18.18
C ARG A 279 58.60 1.56 -17.53
N ARG A 280 57.55 1.13 -18.23
CA ARG A 280 56.16 1.24 -17.78
C ARG A 280 55.62 -0.13 -17.44
N THR A 281 54.78 -0.20 -16.42
CA THR A 281 54.17 -1.44 -15.96
C THR A 281 52.67 -1.22 -15.84
N TYR A 282 51.88 -2.13 -16.39
CA TYR A 282 50.43 -2.07 -16.49
C TYR A 282 49.83 -3.32 -15.84
N SER A 283 49.28 -3.16 -14.66
CA SER A 283 48.67 -4.25 -13.90
C SER A 283 47.19 -4.44 -14.29
N GLY A 284 46.58 -5.57 -13.91
CA GLY A 284 45.15 -5.84 -14.13
C GLY A 284 44.82 -6.47 -15.49
N ILE A 285 45.80 -7.03 -16.20
CA ILE A 285 45.62 -7.67 -17.49
C ILE A 285 45.03 -9.06 -17.28
N ASN A 286 43.76 -9.27 -17.62
CA ASN A 286 43.10 -10.57 -17.42
C ASN A 286 42.89 -11.29 -18.76
N VAL A 287 43.55 -12.44 -18.92
CA VAL A 287 43.44 -13.28 -20.10
C VAL A 287 42.40 -14.36 -19.83
N ASN A 288 41.29 -14.31 -20.57
CA ASN A 288 40.11 -15.14 -20.34
C ASN A 288 39.81 -16.05 -21.53
N VAL A 289 39.32 -17.26 -21.25
CA VAL A 289 38.84 -18.19 -22.29
C VAL A 289 37.62 -17.59 -22.99
N GLY A 290 37.67 -17.51 -24.33
CA GLY A 290 36.57 -16.99 -25.15
C GLY A 290 36.46 -15.45 -25.22
N ALA A 291 37.31 -14.71 -24.51
CA ALA A 291 37.40 -13.27 -24.63
C ALA A 291 38.32 -12.85 -25.80
N PRO A 292 38.17 -11.63 -26.35
CA PRO A 292 39.05 -11.15 -27.43
C PRO A 292 40.51 -10.95 -26.99
N ASN A 293 40.78 -10.80 -25.68
CA ASN A 293 42.12 -10.64 -25.07
C ASN A 293 43.02 -9.63 -25.83
N ARG A 294 42.44 -8.46 -26.14
CA ARG A 294 43.13 -7.34 -26.79
C ARG A 294 43.35 -6.23 -25.77
N PHE A 295 44.58 -5.76 -25.64
CA PHE A 295 44.98 -4.69 -24.71
C PHE A 295 45.73 -3.58 -25.44
N SER A 296 45.87 -2.40 -24.83
CA SER A 296 46.49 -1.24 -25.49
C SER A 296 47.23 -0.37 -24.49
N PHE A 297 48.54 -0.23 -24.63
CA PHE A 297 49.39 0.46 -23.66
C PHE A 297 50.13 1.65 -24.26
N GLU A 298 50.12 2.78 -23.57
CA GLU A 298 50.97 3.91 -23.93
C GLU A 298 52.45 3.61 -23.63
N THR A 299 53.32 4.09 -24.49
CA THR A 299 54.77 3.91 -24.36
C THR A 299 55.42 4.99 -23.52
N GLN A 300 54.71 6.10 -23.27
CA GLN A 300 55.21 7.24 -22.50
C GLN A 300 54.30 7.58 -21.31
N LYS A 301 54.85 8.33 -20.36
CA LYS A 301 54.14 8.86 -19.20
C LYS A 301 53.40 10.15 -19.60
N LEU A 302 52.10 10.21 -19.33
CA LEU A 302 51.22 11.34 -19.72
C LEU A 302 50.92 12.31 -18.56
N ASP A 303 51.69 12.26 -17.47
CA ASP A 303 51.50 13.13 -16.31
C ASP A 303 51.53 14.62 -16.68
N ASN A 304 50.78 15.44 -15.93
CA ASN A 304 50.71 16.90 -16.05
C ASN A 304 50.13 17.46 -17.36
N ARG A 305 49.32 16.68 -18.09
CA ARG A 305 48.53 17.18 -19.22
C ARG A 305 47.26 17.90 -18.79
N VAL A 306 46.73 17.55 -17.61
CA VAL A 306 45.57 18.19 -17.02
C VAL A 306 46.00 19.04 -15.83
N THR A 307 45.72 20.34 -15.90
CA THR A 307 45.91 21.27 -14.79
C THR A 307 44.70 21.20 -13.89
N LEU A 308 44.91 21.04 -12.58
CA LEU A 308 43.87 21.04 -11.55
C LEU A 308 44.07 22.21 -10.60
N THR A 309 43.04 23.04 -10.40
CA THR A 309 43.07 24.20 -9.48
C THR A 309 41.84 24.25 -8.59
N TYR A 310 41.97 24.84 -7.41
CA TYR A 310 40.91 24.95 -6.41
C TYR A 310 41.13 26.22 -5.56
N ALA A 311 40.06 26.73 -4.93
CA ALA A 311 40.04 28.08 -4.37
C ALA A 311 40.90 28.28 -3.10
N THR A 312 41.07 27.26 -2.27
CA THR A 312 41.79 27.37 -0.97
C THR A 312 42.55 26.11 -0.60
N LYS A 313 43.74 26.25 -0.03
CA LYS A 313 44.55 25.14 0.53
C LYS A 313 44.11 24.68 1.93
N SER A 314 43.16 25.38 2.53
CA SER A 314 42.60 25.06 3.86
C SER A 314 41.06 25.07 3.83
N PRO A 315 40.41 24.19 3.05
CA PRO A 315 38.95 24.09 3.02
C PRO A 315 38.41 23.54 4.35
N LEU A 316 37.15 23.84 4.69
CA LEU A 316 36.52 23.25 5.87
C LEU A 316 36.27 21.75 5.65
N ALA A 317 36.55 20.95 6.67
CA ALA A 317 36.29 19.51 6.63
C ALA A 317 34.77 19.24 6.44
N GLY A 318 34.42 18.30 5.57
CA GLY A 318 33.03 18.00 5.19
C GLY A 318 32.40 18.98 4.19
N SER A 319 33.03 20.12 3.87
CA SER A 319 32.48 21.08 2.90
C SER A 319 32.64 20.59 1.47
N LYS A 320 31.85 21.15 0.53
CA LYS A 320 32.14 20.98 -0.91
C LYS A 320 33.27 21.91 -1.34
N LEU A 321 34.29 21.36 -1.98
CA LEU A 321 35.36 22.11 -2.63
C LEU A 321 35.23 21.93 -4.15
N GLU A 322 35.16 23.05 -4.86
CA GLU A 322 35.15 23.07 -6.32
C GLU A 322 36.57 22.93 -6.86
N VAL A 323 36.75 22.01 -7.81
CA VAL A 323 38.00 21.70 -8.49
C VAL A 323 37.83 21.98 -9.97
N ASN A 324 38.57 22.95 -10.48
CA ASN A 324 38.64 23.31 -11.88
C ASN A 324 39.69 22.45 -12.59
N TYR A 325 39.40 22.06 -13.83
CA TYR A 325 40.32 21.31 -14.69
C TYR A 325 40.41 21.90 -16.09
N ALA A 326 41.59 21.82 -16.69
CA ALA A 326 41.86 22.23 -18.06
C ALA A 326 42.93 21.37 -18.72
N GLY A 327 42.83 21.14 -20.03
CA GLY A 327 43.77 20.29 -20.79
C GLY A 327 43.38 18.81 -20.85
N ALA A 328 42.14 18.47 -20.45
CA ALA A 328 41.63 17.11 -20.51
C ALA A 328 41.42 16.62 -21.97
N PRO A 329 41.57 15.32 -22.26
CA PRO A 329 41.27 14.77 -23.58
C PRO A 329 39.81 15.01 -23.97
N ALA A 330 39.57 15.48 -25.21
CA ALA A 330 38.24 15.82 -25.70
C ALA A 330 37.31 14.62 -25.93
N THR A 331 37.87 13.41 -26.00
CA THR A 331 37.19 12.19 -26.50
C THR A 331 36.94 11.10 -25.45
N GLY A 332 37.17 11.34 -24.16
CA GLY A 332 37.05 10.26 -23.16
C GLY A 332 36.36 10.60 -21.83
N GLU A 333 35.96 9.53 -21.15
CA GLU A 333 35.31 9.51 -19.83
C GLU A 333 36.37 9.63 -18.72
N GLY A 334 36.81 10.86 -18.44
CA GLY A 334 37.70 11.13 -17.32
C GLY A 334 36.95 11.37 -16.01
N TRP A 335 37.68 11.34 -14.89
CA TRP A 335 37.18 11.79 -13.59
C TRP A 335 38.28 12.41 -12.75
N ILE A 336 37.89 13.22 -11.78
CA ILE A 336 38.78 13.73 -10.76
C ILE A 336 38.53 12.96 -9.49
N ALA A 337 39.59 12.38 -8.93
CA ALA A 337 39.58 11.68 -7.68
C ALA A 337 40.30 12.48 -6.61
N LEU A 338 39.75 12.50 -5.40
CA LEU A 338 40.38 12.98 -4.19
C LEU A 338 41.06 11.80 -3.49
N THR A 339 42.33 11.94 -3.14
CA THR A 339 43.10 10.91 -2.45
C THR A 339 44.24 11.50 -1.62
N THR A 340 44.96 10.69 -0.86
CA THR A 340 46.17 11.14 -0.15
C THR A 340 47.37 11.20 -1.12
N PRO A 341 48.38 12.06 -0.86
CA PRO A 341 49.55 12.21 -1.73
C PRO A 341 50.22 10.91 -2.16
N ASP A 342 50.28 9.94 -1.24
CA ASP A 342 50.99 8.66 -1.37
C ASP A 342 50.09 7.47 -1.71
N ALA A 343 48.78 7.69 -1.90
CA ALA A 343 47.87 6.60 -2.25
C ALA A 343 48.25 5.93 -3.57
N PRO A 344 48.17 4.58 -3.68
CA PRO A 344 48.32 3.86 -4.94
C PRO A 344 47.34 4.36 -6.02
N GLU A 345 47.67 4.17 -7.29
CA GLU A 345 46.74 4.47 -8.38
C GLU A 345 45.46 3.63 -8.24
N GLY A 346 44.30 4.25 -8.45
CA GLY A 346 42.99 3.61 -8.25
C GLY A 346 42.45 3.65 -6.82
N ASN A 347 43.26 4.00 -5.81
CA ASN A 347 42.77 4.24 -4.46
C ASN A 347 42.40 5.72 -4.27
N TYR A 348 41.11 5.98 -4.10
CA TYR A 348 40.59 7.32 -3.88
C TYR A 348 39.43 7.32 -2.90
N LEU A 349 39.34 8.40 -2.12
CA LEU A 349 38.35 8.58 -1.06
C LEU A 349 37.02 9.13 -1.60
N ASN A 350 37.10 9.95 -2.63
CA ASN A 350 35.95 10.56 -3.30
C ASN A 350 36.29 10.82 -4.76
N TRP A 351 35.31 10.88 -5.66
CA TRP A 351 35.55 11.17 -7.07
C TRP A 351 34.33 11.75 -7.78
N ALA A 352 34.56 12.45 -8.88
CA ALA A 352 33.52 13.04 -9.70
C ALA A 352 33.87 12.91 -11.19
N PRO A 353 32.95 12.46 -12.05
CA PRO A 353 33.19 12.38 -13.48
C PRO A 353 33.31 13.79 -14.09
N VAL A 354 34.15 13.92 -15.10
CA VAL A 354 34.35 15.17 -15.84
C VAL A 354 33.82 15.06 -17.27
N LYS A 355 33.56 16.19 -17.93
CA LYS A 355 33.14 16.23 -19.34
C LYS A 355 33.91 17.28 -20.12
N GLY A 356 34.35 16.92 -21.32
CA GLY A 356 35.07 17.83 -22.21
C GLY A 356 36.48 18.19 -21.72
N ALA A 357 37.15 19.07 -22.45
CA ALA A 357 38.56 19.39 -22.23
C ALA A 357 38.83 20.32 -21.02
N GLN A 358 37.78 20.98 -20.50
CA GLN A 358 37.86 21.89 -19.35
C GLN A 358 36.51 21.97 -18.63
N GLY A 359 36.52 22.30 -17.33
CA GLY A 359 35.31 22.44 -16.52
C GLY A 359 35.60 22.48 -15.02
N ALA A 360 34.58 22.26 -14.20
CA ALA A 360 34.67 22.23 -12.75
C ALA A 360 33.81 21.10 -12.16
N VAL A 361 34.25 20.52 -11.04
CA VAL A 361 33.50 19.52 -10.27
C VAL A 361 33.56 19.83 -8.78
N GLY A 362 32.47 19.60 -8.05
CA GLY A 362 32.43 19.73 -6.60
C GLY A 362 32.70 18.39 -5.93
N LEU A 363 33.71 18.33 -5.07
CA LEU A 363 34.03 17.15 -4.26
C LEU A 363 33.91 17.48 -2.77
N THR A 364 33.30 16.57 -2.01
CA THR A 364 33.21 16.70 -0.56
C THR A 364 34.57 16.43 0.07
N VAL A 365 35.03 17.37 0.89
CA VAL A 365 36.30 17.31 1.60
C VAL A 365 36.17 16.30 2.76
N PRO A 366 37.15 15.40 2.98
CA PRO A 366 37.10 14.45 4.08
C PRO A 366 37.18 15.13 5.44
N GLU A 367 36.63 14.47 6.45
CA GLU A 367 36.66 14.95 7.83
C GLU A 367 37.97 14.67 8.55
N GLU A 368 38.74 13.68 8.09
CA GLU A 368 40.06 13.36 8.63
C GLU A 368 41.09 14.44 8.25
N ILE A 369 41.77 14.97 9.27
CA ILE A 369 42.73 16.07 9.15
C ILE A 369 44.09 15.54 8.73
N GLN A 370 44.26 15.39 7.42
CA GLN A 370 45.52 15.02 6.78
C GLN A 370 45.64 15.69 5.41
N THR A 371 46.78 15.48 4.74
CA THR A 371 47.03 16.06 3.43
C THR A 371 46.33 15.27 2.33
N TYR A 372 45.66 15.97 1.42
CA TYR A 372 45.01 15.42 0.24
C TYR A 372 45.48 16.09 -1.04
N VAL A 373 45.24 15.41 -2.15
CA VAL A 373 45.48 15.86 -3.52
C VAL A 373 44.31 15.44 -4.40
N PHE A 374 44.07 16.20 -5.46
CA PHE A 374 43.20 15.76 -6.56
C PHE A 374 44.05 15.14 -7.66
N ARG A 375 43.54 14.07 -8.26
CA ARG A 375 44.15 13.37 -9.40
C ARG A 375 43.13 13.27 -10.52
N TYR A 376 43.49 13.73 -11.72
CA TYR A 376 42.67 13.50 -12.91
C TYR A 376 43.02 12.12 -13.46
N HIS A 377 42.03 11.24 -13.51
CA HIS A 377 42.17 9.92 -14.08
C HIS A 377 41.48 9.81 -15.43
N PHE A 378 42.09 9.01 -16.30
CA PHE A 378 41.59 8.70 -17.62
C PHE A 378 41.65 7.19 -17.83
N LYS A 379 40.55 6.61 -18.31
CA LYS A 379 40.48 5.20 -18.66
C LYS A 379 40.88 5.02 -20.12
N ASN A 380 41.92 4.23 -20.34
CA ASN A 380 42.34 3.86 -21.68
C ASN A 380 41.33 2.90 -22.33
N PRO A 381 41.30 2.79 -23.66
CA PRO A 381 40.41 1.86 -24.37
C PRO A 381 40.53 0.39 -23.94
N ASP A 382 41.66 -0.01 -23.37
CA ASP A 382 41.92 -1.36 -22.86
C ASP A 382 41.47 -1.59 -21.41
N GLY A 383 40.90 -0.57 -20.78
CA GLY A 383 40.43 -0.60 -19.41
C GLY A 383 41.48 -0.24 -18.37
N SER A 384 42.75 -0.04 -18.74
CA SER A 384 43.79 0.45 -17.84
C SER A 384 43.54 1.92 -17.46
N MET A 385 44.03 2.30 -16.28
CA MET A 385 43.85 3.64 -15.72
C MET A 385 45.16 4.42 -15.76
N GLN A 386 45.09 5.71 -16.08
CA GLN A 386 46.24 6.61 -16.01
C GLN A 386 45.88 7.92 -15.31
N THR A 387 46.84 8.49 -14.60
CA THR A 387 46.74 9.82 -13.99
C THR A 387 47.31 10.87 -14.95
N LEU A 388 46.49 11.80 -15.43
CA LEU A 388 46.91 12.85 -16.38
C LEU A 388 47.17 14.20 -15.72
N GLY A 389 46.84 14.36 -14.44
CA GLY A 389 47.02 15.60 -13.70
C GLY A 389 46.98 15.36 -12.20
N LYS A 390 47.78 16.10 -11.45
CA LYS A 390 47.79 16.10 -9.98
C LYS A 390 47.73 17.56 -9.51
N SER A 391 46.87 17.85 -8.54
CA SER A 391 46.80 19.18 -7.94
C SER A 391 47.93 19.39 -6.94
N GLU A 392 48.14 20.65 -6.55
CA GLU A 392 48.83 20.98 -5.30
C GLU A 392 48.14 20.28 -4.10
N PRO A 393 48.89 19.97 -3.03
CA PRO A 393 48.31 19.40 -1.82
C PRO A 393 47.54 20.46 -1.01
N PHE A 394 46.53 19.99 -0.28
CA PHE A 394 45.76 20.79 0.68
C PHE A 394 45.48 20.00 1.96
N THR A 395 45.15 20.69 3.05
CA THR A 395 44.82 20.07 4.34
C THR A 395 43.54 20.67 4.88
N PRO A 396 42.49 19.88 5.18
CA PRO A 396 41.24 20.40 5.68
C PRO A 396 41.40 21.07 7.05
N GLN A 397 40.61 22.12 7.29
CA GLN A 397 40.45 22.71 8.59
C GLN A 397 39.36 21.96 9.37
N LYS A 398 39.69 21.55 10.59
CA LYS A 398 38.76 20.88 11.50
C LYS A 398 37.51 21.73 11.76
N THR A 399 36.34 21.12 11.66
CA THR A 399 35.05 21.71 11.99
C THR A 399 34.65 21.39 13.44
N THR A 400 33.82 22.25 14.03
CA THR A 400 33.29 22.08 15.39
C THR A 400 31.81 22.40 15.38
N ALA A 401 31.05 21.77 16.28
CA ALA A 401 29.64 22.02 16.48
C ALA A 401 29.32 22.15 17.97
N THR A 402 28.16 22.69 18.30
CA THR A 402 27.57 22.63 19.64
C THR A 402 26.10 22.25 19.54
N VAL A 403 25.58 21.58 20.55
CA VAL A 403 24.14 21.25 20.68
C VAL A 403 23.71 21.55 22.11
N GLN A 404 22.62 22.29 22.26
CA GLN A 404 22.01 22.65 23.53
C GLN A 404 20.53 22.29 23.48
N VAL A 405 20.08 21.60 24.52
CA VAL A 405 18.70 21.13 24.70
C VAL A 405 18.30 21.30 26.17
N PRO A 406 17.01 21.30 26.50
CA PRO A 406 16.57 21.20 27.89
C PRO A 406 17.11 19.93 28.55
N GLN A 407 17.45 20.00 29.84
CA GLN A 407 17.95 18.85 30.59
C GLN A 407 16.92 17.71 30.68
N GLU A 408 15.63 18.08 30.68
CA GLU A 408 14.52 17.16 30.87
C GLU A 408 13.28 17.62 30.10
N VAL A 409 12.56 16.66 29.51
CA VAL A 409 11.33 16.87 28.73
C VAL A 409 10.34 15.73 28.97
N LEU A 410 9.07 15.97 28.70
CA LEU A 410 8.05 14.92 28.77
C LEU A 410 7.98 14.14 27.45
N SER A 411 7.67 12.84 27.52
CA SER A 411 7.56 11.95 26.38
C SER A 411 6.58 12.46 25.34
N GLY A 412 7.00 12.55 24.07
CA GLY A 412 6.19 13.08 22.97
C GLY A 412 6.02 14.61 22.95
N GLN A 413 6.58 15.35 23.91
CA GLN A 413 6.59 16.81 23.89
C GLN A 413 7.63 17.32 22.89
N GLU A 414 7.33 18.36 22.11
CA GLU A 414 8.36 19.07 21.35
C GLU A 414 9.33 19.82 22.28
N PHE A 415 10.62 19.73 21.99
CA PHE A 415 11.66 20.47 22.69
C PHE A 415 12.55 21.24 21.71
N GLU A 416 13.06 22.37 22.18
CA GLU A 416 13.92 23.27 21.41
C GLU A 416 15.36 22.74 21.40
N VAL A 417 15.97 22.78 20.23
CA VAL A 417 17.37 22.41 19.98
C VAL A 417 18.07 23.61 19.39
N LYS A 418 19.01 24.17 20.15
CA LYS A 418 19.91 25.21 19.69
C LYS A 418 21.24 24.57 19.31
N TRP A 419 21.75 24.88 18.14
CA TRP A 419 23.00 24.30 17.68
C TRP A 419 23.84 25.30 16.91
N THR A 420 25.15 25.08 16.92
CA THR A 420 26.10 25.73 16.00
C THR A 420 26.88 24.66 15.29
N GLY A 421 27.40 24.93 14.09
CA GLY A 421 28.11 23.92 13.33
C GLY A 421 28.48 24.40 11.92
N PRO A 422 29.20 23.57 11.16
CA PRO A 422 29.61 23.91 9.81
C PRO A 422 28.44 24.07 8.82
N SER A 423 27.27 23.49 9.10
CA SER A 423 26.09 23.51 8.21
C SER A 423 26.44 23.02 6.80
N ASN A 424 27.30 22.01 6.70
CA ASN A 424 27.67 21.41 5.43
C ASN A 424 26.45 20.67 4.84
N GLU A 425 26.48 20.44 3.53
CA GLU A 425 25.43 19.71 2.85
C GLU A 425 25.30 18.30 3.43
N GLY A 426 24.09 17.96 3.91
CA GLY A 426 23.78 16.67 4.51
C GLY A 426 23.94 16.63 6.03
N ASP A 427 24.47 17.66 6.68
CA ASP A 427 24.51 17.73 8.14
C ASP A 427 23.09 17.72 8.73
N TYR A 428 22.90 17.06 9.87
CA TYR A 428 21.61 16.96 10.53
C TYR A 428 21.73 16.86 12.05
N VAL A 429 20.64 17.20 12.74
CA VAL A 429 20.52 17.02 14.19
C VAL A 429 19.46 15.96 14.46
N THR A 430 19.78 14.96 15.27
CA THR A 430 18.87 13.86 15.62
C THR A 430 18.84 13.58 17.11
N VAL A 431 17.76 12.94 17.59
CA VAL A 431 17.66 12.37 18.94
C VAL A 431 17.68 10.85 18.85
N VAL A 432 18.48 10.19 19.68
CA VAL A 432 18.60 8.72 19.73
C VAL A 432 18.74 8.24 21.16
N ARG A 433 18.59 6.93 21.42
CA ARG A 433 18.93 6.37 22.73
C ARG A 433 20.38 6.68 23.05
N LYS A 434 20.70 6.94 24.33
CA LYS A 434 22.05 7.29 24.79
C LYS A 434 23.16 6.35 24.29
N ASP A 435 22.86 5.06 24.18
CA ASP A 435 23.84 4.03 23.78
C ASP A 435 23.65 3.56 22.33
N ALA A 436 22.95 4.34 21.49
CA ALA A 436 22.75 4.00 20.09
C ALA A 436 24.10 4.04 19.34
N PRO A 437 24.38 3.09 18.42
CA PRO A 437 25.59 3.13 17.59
C PRO A 437 25.77 4.44 16.83
N GLU A 438 27.01 4.78 16.46
CA GLU A 438 27.30 5.90 15.57
C GLU A 438 26.51 5.77 14.24
N GLY A 439 26.04 6.89 13.69
CA GLY A 439 25.17 6.91 12.51
C GLY A 439 23.71 6.50 12.75
N SER A 440 23.32 6.13 13.98
CA SER A 440 21.91 5.93 14.31
C SER A 440 21.15 7.25 14.25
N TYR A 441 19.92 7.22 13.76
CA TYR A 441 18.99 8.34 13.79
C TYR A 441 17.57 7.87 14.11
N THR A 442 16.77 8.74 14.72
CA THR A 442 15.32 8.55 14.80
C THR A 442 14.61 9.74 14.16
N GLN A 443 14.14 10.69 14.95
CA GLN A 443 13.63 11.98 14.52
C GLN A 443 14.82 12.91 14.28
N TYR A 444 14.81 13.65 13.18
CA TYR A 444 15.90 14.53 12.80
C TYR A 444 15.43 15.71 11.95
N PHE A 445 16.26 16.75 11.87
CA PHE A 445 16.15 17.81 10.87
C PHE A 445 17.52 18.13 10.27
N TYR A 446 17.56 18.56 9.01
CA TYR A 446 18.82 18.99 8.39
C TYR A 446 19.30 20.31 9.00
N ALA A 447 20.59 20.35 9.35
CA ALA A 447 21.26 21.49 9.95
C ALA A 447 21.65 22.49 8.85
N THR A 448 21.04 23.67 8.87
CA THR A 448 21.28 24.76 7.92
C THR A 448 21.50 26.07 8.65
N ALA A 449 22.23 27.02 8.07
CA ALA A 449 22.42 28.34 8.65
C ALA A 449 21.11 29.12 8.92
N LYS A 450 19.96 28.64 8.42
CA LYS A 450 18.64 29.27 8.64
C LYS A 450 17.87 28.70 9.82
N ASN A 451 18.31 27.59 10.42
CA ASN A 451 17.59 26.87 11.48
C ASN A 451 18.49 26.48 12.66
N GLU A 452 19.42 27.35 13.03
CA GLU A 452 20.27 27.25 14.23
C GLU A 452 19.47 27.05 15.53
N ASN A 453 18.17 27.40 15.49
CA ASN A 453 17.19 27.05 16.49
C ASN A 453 16.01 26.33 15.83
N ASN A 454 15.75 25.09 16.25
CA ASN A 454 14.66 24.27 15.72
C ASN A 454 14.11 23.32 16.78
N LYS A 455 13.06 22.56 16.49
CA LYS A 455 12.44 21.64 17.43
C LYS A 455 12.54 20.18 17.00
N LEU A 456 12.60 19.29 17.98
CA LEU A 456 12.41 17.85 17.81
C LEU A 456 11.34 17.36 18.78
N PRO A 457 10.53 16.36 18.39
CA PRO A 457 9.66 15.67 19.33
C PRO A 457 10.50 14.77 20.25
N ALA A 458 10.24 14.82 21.55
CA ALA A 458 10.82 13.90 22.52
C ALA A 458 10.35 12.47 22.20
N PRO A 459 11.23 11.47 22.29
CA PRO A 459 10.86 10.07 22.23
C PRO A 459 9.69 9.73 23.15
N VAL A 460 8.84 8.79 22.74
CA VAL A 460 7.65 8.39 23.50
C VAL A 460 7.97 7.52 24.72
N GLU A 461 9.17 6.96 24.75
CA GLU A 461 9.66 6.18 25.87
C GLU A 461 10.45 7.05 26.86
N ALA A 462 10.27 6.80 28.16
CA ALA A 462 11.14 7.40 29.18
C ALA A 462 12.56 6.82 29.11
N GLY A 463 13.55 7.64 29.47
CA GLY A 463 14.94 7.22 29.55
C GLY A 463 15.93 8.33 29.22
N GLN A 464 17.21 7.95 29.13
CA GLN A 464 18.26 8.84 28.66
C GLN A 464 18.41 8.72 27.15
N PHE A 465 18.31 9.86 26.49
CA PHE A 465 18.54 10.02 25.07
C PHE A 465 19.73 10.95 24.85
N GLU A 466 20.30 10.87 23.66
CA GLU A 466 21.38 11.72 23.21
C GLU A 466 20.91 12.47 21.96
N VAL A 467 21.10 13.78 21.97
CA VAL A 467 20.83 14.65 20.82
C VAL A 467 22.17 14.96 20.16
N ARG A 468 22.32 14.58 18.89
CA ARG A 468 23.58 14.60 18.14
C ARG A 468 23.50 15.58 16.98
N TYR A 469 24.53 16.41 16.81
CA TYR A 469 24.84 17.04 15.53
C TYR A 469 25.72 16.06 14.75
N VAL A 470 25.20 15.59 13.62
CA VAL A 470 25.84 14.59 12.76
C VAL A 470 26.18 15.25 11.43
N THR A 471 27.39 15.02 10.94
CA THR A 471 27.82 15.52 9.64
C THR A 471 27.15 14.77 8.49
N GLY A 472 27.16 15.34 7.29
CA GLY A 472 26.73 14.65 6.07
C GLY A 472 27.53 13.38 5.74
N GLN A 473 28.70 13.17 6.37
CA GLN A 473 29.48 11.93 6.26
C GLN A 473 29.18 10.91 7.38
N GLY A 474 28.30 11.26 8.33
CA GLY A 474 27.78 10.35 9.35
C GLY A 474 28.48 10.42 10.72
N ASN A 475 29.42 11.35 10.93
CA ASN A 475 30.14 11.48 12.20
C ASN A 475 29.48 12.50 13.13
N THR A 476 29.45 12.21 14.42
CA THR A 476 28.94 13.12 15.45
C THR A 476 30.00 14.17 15.84
N LEU A 477 29.72 15.45 15.57
CA LEU A 477 30.62 16.55 15.98
C LEU A 477 30.31 17.09 17.39
N ALA A 478 29.07 16.97 17.82
CA ALA A 478 28.62 17.39 19.14
C ALA A 478 27.43 16.56 19.57
N SER A 479 27.37 16.23 20.85
CA SER A 479 26.21 15.58 21.45
C SER A 479 25.93 16.09 22.85
N THR A 480 24.68 15.93 23.29
CA THR A 480 24.26 16.27 24.65
C THR A 480 23.15 15.33 25.11
N ILE A 481 23.04 15.12 26.43
CA ILE A 481 22.07 14.20 27.02
C ILE A 481 20.72 14.92 27.25
N LEU A 482 19.65 14.25 26.84
CA LEU A 482 18.26 14.63 27.09
C LEU A 482 17.61 13.55 27.97
N ASN A 483 17.05 13.94 29.12
CA ASN A 483 16.26 13.01 29.94
C ASN A 483 14.78 13.11 29.55
N VAL A 484 14.20 12.01 29.12
CA VAL A 484 12.77 11.94 28.79
C VAL A 484 12.04 11.29 29.95
N LYS A 485 11.05 11.99 30.52
CA LYS A 485 10.13 11.45 31.52
C LYS A 485 8.78 11.13 30.90
N LEU A 486 8.14 10.09 31.40
CA LEU A 486 6.73 9.87 31.11
C LEU A 486 5.90 10.98 31.77
N ASP A 487 4.98 11.55 31.00
CA ASP A 487 3.91 12.37 31.56
C ASP A 487 3.00 11.49 32.44
N ALA A 488 2.36 12.06 33.46
CA ALA A 488 1.52 11.27 34.36
C ALA A 488 0.36 10.64 33.57
N TYR A 489 0.29 9.30 33.54
CA TYR A 489 -0.82 8.61 32.88
C TYR A 489 -2.15 9.02 33.51
N SER A 490 -3.11 9.40 32.69
CA SER A 490 -4.47 9.68 33.11
C SER A 490 -5.47 9.10 32.11
N VAL A 491 -6.63 8.73 32.63
CA VAL A 491 -7.81 8.39 31.83
C VAL A 491 -9.00 9.04 32.50
N SER A 492 -9.91 9.59 31.71
CA SER A 492 -11.11 10.25 32.20
C SER A 492 -12.28 9.98 31.28
N GLY A 493 -13.48 9.99 31.85
CA GLY A 493 -14.74 9.87 31.15
C GLY A 493 -15.85 10.34 32.08
N PRO A 494 -17.12 10.19 31.68
CA PRO A 494 -18.23 10.51 32.56
C PRO A 494 -18.22 9.60 33.80
N THR A 495 -18.63 10.14 34.95
CA THR A 495 -18.73 9.36 36.20
C THR A 495 -19.98 8.49 36.26
N GLU A 496 -20.97 8.77 35.41
CA GLU A 496 -22.18 7.98 35.25
C GLU A 496 -22.57 7.89 33.77
N ALA A 497 -23.10 6.76 33.33
CA ALA A 497 -23.66 6.58 31.98
C ALA A 497 -24.80 5.56 31.98
N ILE A 498 -25.55 5.48 30.88
CA ILE A 498 -26.57 4.44 30.71
C ILE A 498 -25.88 3.17 30.21
N ALA A 499 -26.19 2.02 30.80
CA ALA A 499 -25.66 0.74 30.34
C ALA A 499 -26.00 0.50 28.85
N GLY A 500 -24.99 0.18 28.05
CA GLY A 500 -25.12 0.01 26.60
C GLY A 500 -25.02 1.30 25.77
N SER A 501 -24.87 2.48 26.38
CA SER A 501 -24.65 3.74 25.66
C SER A 501 -23.18 3.90 25.24
N LEU A 502 -22.93 4.76 24.25
CA LEU A 502 -21.59 5.29 23.97
C LEU A 502 -21.18 6.33 25.03
N ILE A 503 -19.91 6.33 25.40
CA ILE A 503 -19.29 7.35 26.26
C ILE A 503 -18.02 7.88 25.61
N LYS A 504 -17.74 9.17 25.81
CA LYS A 504 -16.47 9.77 25.43
C LYS A 504 -15.43 9.53 26.53
N VAL A 505 -14.24 9.09 26.12
CA VAL A 505 -13.10 8.78 26.97
C VAL A 505 -11.89 9.56 26.50
N ASP A 506 -11.31 10.35 27.39
CA ASP A 506 -10.08 11.08 27.17
C ASP A 506 -8.92 10.40 27.91
N TRP A 507 -7.73 10.42 27.33
CA TRP A 507 -6.53 9.90 27.98
C TRP A 507 -5.29 10.75 27.76
N LYS A 508 -4.32 10.53 28.65
CA LYS A 508 -2.94 10.99 28.55
C LYS A 508 -2.01 9.85 28.96
N GLY A 509 -0.96 9.58 28.19
CA GLY A 509 -0.05 8.45 28.46
C GLY A 509 1.13 8.38 27.50
N GLY A 510 1.96 7.34 27.64
CA GLY A 510 3.17 7.14 26.82
C GLY A 510 2.90 6.90 25.33
N GLY A 511 1.71 6.42 24.94
CA GLY A 511 1.35 6.21 23.53
C GLY A 511 2.22 5.17 22.84
N ALA A 512 2.70 4.16 23.59
CA ALA A 512 3.49 3.09 23.01
C ALA A 512 2.62 2.24 22.07
N THR A 513 3.23 1.66 21.03
CA THR A 513 2.51 0.79 20.09
C THR A 513 1.83 -0.34 20.85
N GLY A 514 0.51 -0.47 20.69
CA GLY A 514 -0.30 -1.51 21.33
C GLY A 514 -0.96 -1.11 22.66
N ASP A 515 -0.68 0.08 23.21
CA ASP A 515 -1.43 0.61 24.36
C ASP A 515 -2.90 0.86 23.99
N TYR A 516 -3.82 0.71 24.94
CA TYR A 516 -5.25 0.86 24.70
C TYR A 516 -6.01 1.41 25.90
N VAL A 517 -7.16 2.04 25.63
CA VAL A 517 -8.17 2.40 26.63
C VAL A 517 -9.34 1.44 26.57
N THR A 518 -9.88 1.02 27.72
CA THR A 518 -11.02 0.09 27.78
C THR A 518 -11.93 0.43 28.96
N ILE A 519 -13.18 -0.02 28.89
CA ILE A 519 -14.11 -0.05 30.03
C ILE A 519 -14.28 -1.50 30.51
N VAL A 520 -14.25 -1.74 31.81
CA VAL A 520 -14.43 -3.08 32.39
C VAL A 520 -15.15 -3.01 33.73
N LYS A 521 -15.71 -4.13 34.19
CA LYS A 521 -16.35 -4.22 35.50
C LYS A 521 -15.35 -3.86 36.60
N ALA A 522 -15.77 -3.10 37.60
CA ALA A 522 -14.91 -2.71 38.70
C ALA A 522 -14.29 -3.95 39.37
N GLY A 523 -12.97 -3.96 39.52
CA GLY A 523 -12.22 -5.07 40.11
C GLY A 523 -11.92 -6.25 39.17
N ALA A 524 -12.18 -6.14 37.86
CA ALA A 524 -11.76 -7.15 36.88
C ALA A 524 -10.22 -7.32 36.87
N ALA A 525 -9.72 -8.46 36.37
CA ALA A 525 -8.27 -8.67 36.18
C ALA A 525 -7.65 -7.56 35.32
N ASP A 526 -6.40 -7.18 35.57
CA ASP A 526 -5.75 -6.02 34.93
C ASP A 526 -5.75 -6.11 33.38
N ASN A 527 -5.59 -7.31 32.83
CA ASN A 527 -5.61 -7.58 31.39
C ASN A 527 -7.01 -7.80 30.78
N ALA A 528 -8.08 -7.68 31.58
CA ALA A 528 -9.44 -7.76 31.06
C ALA A 528 -9.74 -6.53 30.20
N TYR A 529 -10.50 -6.74 29.13
CA TYR A 529 -11.05 -5.70 28.27
C TYR A 529 -12.49 -6.07 27.89
N THR A 530 -13.33 -5.07 27.67
CA THR A 530 -14.62 -5.25 26.98
C THR A 530 -14.56 -4.54 25.63
N ASP A 531 -15.15 -3.36 25.52
CA ASP A 531 -14.88 -2.46 24.41
C ASP A 531 -13.58 -1.68 24.66
N TYR A 532 -12.80 -1.45 23.60
CA TYR A 532 -11.50 -0.82 23.71
C TYR A 532 -11.10 -0.07 22.42
N GLU A 533 -10.26 0.95 22.57
CA GLU A 533 -9.64 1.67 21.46
C GLU A 533 -8.13 1.79 21.71
N TYR A 534 -7.33 1.63 20.64
CA TYR A 534 -5.87 1.77 20.74
C TYR A 534 -5.48 3.23 20.98
N ALA A 535 -4.63 3.47 21.98
CA ALA A 535 -4.05 4.76 22.29
C ALA A 535 -2.90 5.09 21.30
N LYS A 536 -3.27 5.39 20.05
CA LYS A 536 -2.37 5.66 18.91
C LYS A 536 -1.46 6.89 19.10
N SER A 537 -1.65 7.66 20.16
CA SER A 537 -0.92 8.88 20.52
C SER A 537 -0.83 9.04 22.04
N ASN A 538 0.10 9.90 22.49
CA ASN A 538 0.34 10.21 23.90
C ASN A 538 -0.82 10.93 24.61
N SER A 539 -1.79 11.44 23.85
CA SER A 539 -3.08 11.89 24.35
C SER A 539 -4.10 11.74 23.25
N GLY A 540 -5.37 11.57 23.61
CA GLY A 540 -6.42 11.43 22.64
C GLY A 540 -7.80 11.32 23.27
N THR A 541 -8.79 11.20 22.41
CA THR A 541 -10.17 10.97 22.78
C THR A 541 -10.73 9.84 21.92
N ALA A 542 -11.60 9.01 22.50
CA ALA A 542 -12.28 7.93 21.81
C ALA A 542 -13.69 7.77 22.37
N GLU A 543 -14.56 7.16 21.57
CA GLU A 543 -15.87 6.71 22.03
C GLU A 543 -15.78 5.22 22.35
N LEU A 544 -16.19 4.84 23.57
CA LEU A 544 -16.31 3.46 23.99
C LEU A 544 -17.77 3.13 24.27
N LYS A 545 -18.20 1.95 23.85
CA LYS A 545 -19.50 1.38 24.19
C LYS A 545 -19.47 0.79 25.59
N THR A 546 -20.36 1.29 26.44
CA THR A 546 -20.50 0.77 27.80
C THR A 546 -21.16 -0.61 27.78
N PRO A 547 -20.79 -1.52 28.70
CA PRO A 547 -21.49 -2.79 28.89
C PRO A 547 -23.00 -2.62 29.14
N SER A 548 -23.80 -3.59 28.68
CA SER A 548 -25.28 -3.55 28.78
C SER A 548 -25.82 -3.84 30.18
N GLN A 549 -24.99 -4.34 31.09
CA GLN A 549 -25.38 -4.60 32.47
C GLN A 549 -25.08 -3.40 33.37
N PRO A 550 -26.07 -2.86 34.11
CA PRO A 550 -25.85 -1.81 35.10
C PRO A 550 -24.90 -2.23 36.23
N GLY A 551 -24.26 -1.26 36.87
CA GLY A 551 -23.38 -1.47 38.03
C GLY A 551 -22.13 -0.60 38.01
N GLU A 552 -21.15 -0.96 38.84
CA GLU A 552 -19.87 -0.25 38.97
C GLU A 552 -18.84 -0.78 37.96
N TYR A 553 -18.24 0.14 37.21
CA TYR A 553 -17.24 -0.10 36.18
C TYR A 553 -16.06 0.86 36.34
N GLU A 554 -14.98 0.58 35.63
CA GLU A 554 -13.85 1.48 35.51
C GLU A 554 -13.34 1.54 34.07
N ILE A 555 -12.94 2.74 33.68
CA ILE A 555 -12.23 3.04 32.44
C ILE A 555 -10.74 2.94 32.76
N ARG A 556 -9.98 2.25 31.93
CA ARG A 556 -8.56 1.99 32.15
C ARG A 556 -7.72 2.43 30.97
N TYR A 557 -6.51 2.90 31.27
CA TYR A 557 -5.42 2.98 30.29
C TYR A 557 -4.46 1.81 30.54
N ASN A 558 -4.30 0.97 29.53
CA ASN A 558 -3.57 -0.29 29.59
C ASN A 558 -2.41 -0.30 28.59
N THR A 559 -1.35 -1.03 28.93
CA THR A 559 -0.29 -1.38 27.96
C THR A 559 -0.74 -2.49 27.02
N GLU A 560 -0.02 -2.69 25.92
CA GLU A 560 -0.15 -3.90 25.07
C GLU A 560 -0.16 -5.22 25.87
N ARG A 561 0.67 -5.33 26.92
CA ARG A 561 0.74 -6.51 27.80
C ARG A 561 -0.30 -6.54 28.93
N GLY A 562 -1.26 -5.63 28.94
CA GLY A 562 -2.37 -5.59 29.91
C GLY A 562 -2.05 -5.02 31.30
N LYS A 563 -0.93 -4.32 31.49
CA LYS A 563 -0.66 -3.56 32.72
C LYS A 563 -1.47 -2.27 32.75
N VAL A 564 -2.12 -1.97 33.87
CA VAL A 564 -2.95 -0.75 34.04
C VAL A 564 -2.10 0.41 34.58
N TYR A 565 -2.11 1.55 33.90
CA TYR A 565 -1.41 2.77 34.33
C TYR A 565 -2.34 3.85 34.91
N ALA A 566 -3.59 3.92 34.46
CA ALA A 566 -4.59 4.85 34.98
C ALA A 566 -5.97 4.19 35.06
N ARG A 567 -6.79 4.65 36.00
CA ARG A 567 -8.19 4.21 36.21
C ARG A 567 -9.10 5.42 36.45
N ALA A 568 -10.30 5.40 35.88
CA ALA A 568 -11.40 6.29 36.23
C ALA A 568 -12.65 5.48 36.54
N LYS A 569 -13.37 5.81 37.60
CA LYS A 569 -14.60 5.11 38.00
C LYS A 569 -15.78 5.61 37.16
N ILE A 570 -16.70 4.71 36.83
CA ILE A 570 -17.96 5.02 36.17
C ILE A 570 -19.07 4.10 36.67
N THR A 571 -20.22 4.67 37.04
CA THR A 571 -21.43 3.93 37.42
C THR A 571 -22.37 3.84 36.21
N LEU A 572 -22.63 2.62 35.74
CA LEU A 572 -23.61 2.38 34.69
C LEU A 572 -25.01 2.20 35.29
N LYS A 573 -25.92 3.10 34.96
CA LYS A 573 -27.33 3.04 35.34
C LYS A 573 -28.11 2.16 34.37
N ALA A 574 -29.18 1.53 34.86
CA ALA A 574 -30.14 0.87 33.98
C ALA A 574 -30.71 1.89 32.99
N GLY A 575 -30.67 1.56 31.70
CA GLY A 575 -31.39 2.33 30.70
C GLY A 575 -32.88 2.29 31.00
N THR A 576 -33.50 3.46 31.11
CA THR A 576 -34.95 3.56 31.03
C THR A 576 -35.31 3.40 29.56
N TYR A 577 -35.59 2.16 29.15
CA TYR A 577 -36.16 1.89 27.84
C TYR A 577 -37.67 2.00 27.95
N GLY A 578 -38.27 2.77 27.06
CA GLY A 578 -39.71 2.97 27.04
C GLY A 578 -40.21 3.04 25.62
N LEU A 579 -41.38 2.44 25.39
CA LEU A 579 -42.15 2.59 24.16
C LEU A 579 -43.57 3.01 24.54
N GLU A 580 -44.01 4.14 24.00
CA GLU A 580 -45.36 4.68 24.20
C GLU A 580 -46.07 4.81 22.86
N PHE A 581 -47.20 4.12 22.76
CA PHE A 581 -48.07 4.04 21.60
C PHE A 581 -49.44 3.48 22.06
N PRO A 582 -50.53 3.70 21.30
CA PRO A 582 -51.84 3.10 21.58
C PRO A 582 -51.81 1.57 21.64
N ALA A 583 -52.58 0.95 22.53
CA ALA A 583 -52.61 -0.51 22.66
C ALA A 583 -53.15 -1.23 21.40
N GLU A 584 -53.93 -0.52 20.59
CA GLU A 584 -54.47 -1.00 19.31
C GLU A 584 -54.08 -0.05 18.18
N ALA A 585 -53.76 -0.60 17.01
CA ALA A 585 -53.52 0.16 15.78
C ALA A 585 -54.18 -0.54 14.59
N ILE A 586 -54.51 0.22 13.54
CA ILE A 586 -55.12 -0.33 12.34
C ILE A 586 -54.02 -1.02 11.52
N ALA A 587 -54.26 -2.26 11.09
CA ALA A 587 -53.32 -2.99 10.24
C ALA A 587 -53.08 -2.25 8.92
N GLY A 588 -51.81 -2.07 8.54
CA GLY A 588 -51.40 -1.35 7.35
C GLY A 588 -51.41 0.17 7.47
N SER A 589 -51.77 0.74 8.64
CA SER A 589 -51.67 2.17 8.89
C SER A 589 -50.33 2.58 9.48
N ASP A 590 -50.01 3.87 9.41
CA ASP A 590 -48.88 4.43 10.15
C ASP A 590 -49.17 4.50 11.66
N LEU A 591 -48.18 4.15 12.47
CA LEU A 591 -48.20 4.28 13.92
C LEU A 591 -47.01 5.14 14.37
N THR A 592 -47.30 6.23 15.09
CA THR A 592 -46.27 7.01 15.78
C THR A 592 -45.96 6.36 17.12
N ILE A 593 -44.68 6.11 17.37
CA ILE A 593 -44.15 5.47 18.57
C ILE A 593 -43.21 6.46 19.24
N GLN A 594 -43.55 6.91 20.45
CA GLN A 594 -42.62 7.62 21.30
C GLN A 594 -41.69 6.62 21.99
N TRP A 595 -40.40 6.94 22.04
CA TRP A 595 -39.42 6.03 22.60
C TRP A 595 -38.41 6.73 23.49
N THR A 596 -37.86 5.97 24.44
CA THR A 596 -36.76 6.40 25.30
C THR A 596 -35.68 5.32 25.34
N GLY A 597 -34.42 5.73 25.35
CA GLY A 597 -33.26 4.87 25.49
C GLY A 597 -31.99 5.52 24.92
N PRO A 598 -30.91 4.76 24.73
CA PRO A 598 -29.59 5.31 24.45
C PRO A 598 -29.45 5.97 23.07
N GLY A 599 -30.28 5.61 22.09
CA GLY A 599 -30.27 6.21 20.76
C GLY A 599 -28.93 6.10 20.04
N ASN A 600 -28.22 4.99 20.24
CA ASN A 600 -26.90 4.78 19.64
C ASN A 600 -27.02 4.75 18.11
N PRO A 601 -25.98 5.15 17.35
CA PRO A 601 -25.99 4.98 15.90
C PRO A 601 -26.28 3.53 15.49
N GLY A 602 -27.36 3.34 14.73
CA GLY A 602 -27.80 2.01 14.26
C GLY A 602 -28.90 1.36 15.09
N ASP A 603 -29.20 1.88 16.28
CA ASP A 603 -30.39 1.50 17.05
C ASP A 603 -31.67 1.73 16.23
N TYR A 604 -32.64 0.82 16.31
CA TYR A 604 -33.88 0.93 15.53
C TYR A 604 -35.10 0.34 16.22
N ILE A 605 -36.28 0.79 15.80
CA ILE A 605 -37.57 0.30 16.28
C ILE A 605 -38.29 -0.40 15.13
N THR A 606 -38.90 -1.55 15.40
CA THR A 606 -39.66 -2.33 14.40
C THR A 606 -40.94 -2.89 14.99
N ILE A 607 -41.95 -3.12 14.15
CA ILE A 607 -43.23 -3.75 14.52
C ILE A 607 -43.28 -5.11 13.84
N VAL A 608 -43.42 -6.18 14.63
CA VAL A 608 -43.42 -7.57 14.10
C VAL A 608 -44.57 -8.38 14.70
N PRO A 609 -45.01 -9.48 14.03
CA PRO A 609 -45.94 -10.42 14.64
C PRO A 609 -45.40 -10.94 15.97
N LYS A 610 -46.27 -11.13 16.96
CA LYS A 610 -45.85 -11.54 18.32
C LYS A 610 -45.15 -12.91 18.35
N SER A 611 -45.40 -13.76 17.35
CA SER A 611 -44.74 -15.05 17.18
C SER A 611 -43.35 -14.98 16.52
N ALA A 612 -42.88 -13.79 16.12
CA ALA A 612 -41.60 -13.64 15.44
C ALA A 612 -40.43 -13.92 16.40
N LYS A 613 -39.36 -14.57 15.91
CA LYS A 613 -38.15 -14.80 16.71
C LYS A 613 -37.45 -13.48 17.03
N ASP A 614 -36.75 -13.40 18.17
CA ASP A 614 -35.89 -12.26 18.48
C ASP A 614 -34.86 -12.03 17.35
N GLY A 615 -34.60 -10.76 17.04
CA GLY A 615 -33.79 -10.37 15.86
C GLY A 615 -34.55 -10.34 14.53
N THR A 616 -35.79 -10.85 14.47
CA THR A 616 -36.66 -10.63 13.31
C THR A 616 -37.08 -9.16 13.27
N TYR A 617 -36.95 -8.53 12.11
CA TYR A 617 -37.45 -7.19 11.84
C TYR A 617 -38.34 -7.21 10.59
N MET A 618 -39.32 -6.30 10.56
CA MET A 618 -40.07 -5.95 9.36
C MET A 618 -39.68 -4.52 8.95
N ARG A 619 -40.64 -3.66 8.57
CA ARG A 619 -40.33 -2.24 8.43
C ARG A 619 -39.84 -1.70 9.78
N TYR A 620 -38.81 -0.87 9.73
CA TYR A 620 -38.18 -0.30 10.92
C TYR A 620 -37.79 1.14 10.66
N GLU A 621 -37.64 1.90 11.73
CA GLU A 621 -37.10 3.26 11.70
C GLU A 621 -36.01 3.41 12.76
N TYR A 622 -34.98 4.20 12.47
CA TYR A 622 -33.84 4.37 13.36
C TYR A 622 -34.22 5.22 14.59
N ALA A 623 -33.87 4.72 15.77
CA ALA A 623 -34.05 5.42 17.04
C ALA A 623 -32.87 6.38 17.27
N ARG A 624 -32.95 7.59 16.71
CA ARG A 624 -31.85 8.58 16.74
C ARG A 624 -31.96 9.49 17.95
N ALA A 625 -30.86 9.65 18.69
CA ALA A 625 -30.80 10.62 19.78
C ALA A 625 -31.25 12.03 19.32
N GLY A 626 -32.20 12.63 20.05
CA GLY A 626 -32.82 13.92 19.71
C GLY A 626 -34.13 13.83 18.93
N ASP A 627 -34.50 12.64 18.45
CA ASP A 627 -35.77 12.37 17.78
C ASP A 627 -36.67 11.51 18.68
N PRO A 628 -37.60 12.11 19.44
CA PRO A 628 -38.34 11.41 20.50
C PRO A 628 -39.42 10.46 19.98
N ASP A 629 -39.75 10.54 18.68
CA ASP A 629 -40.79 9.74 18.05
C ASP A 629 -40.36 9.18 16.70
N VAL A 630 -40.84 7.98 16.40
CA VAL A 630 -40.67 7.35 15.08
C VAL A 630 -42.02 6.99 14.50
N LYS A 631 -42.20 7.17 13.20
CA LYS A 631 -43.44 6.84 12.49
C LYS A 631 -43.23 5.60 11.62
N ILE A 632 -43.86 4.49 11.99
CA ILE A 632 -43.67 3.18 11.34
C ILE A 632 -45.00 2.68 10.78
N SER A 633 -45.02 2.26 9.52
CA SER A 633 -46.19 1.58 8.96
C SER A 633 -46.35 0.18 9.56
N THR A 634 -47.52 -0.10 10.13
CA THR A 634 -47.84 -1.38 10.74
C THR A 634 -47.99 -2.48 9.69
N PRO A 635 -47.79 -3.76 10.07
CA PRO A 635 -48.12 -4.90 9.20
C PRO A 635 -49.57 -4.86 8.70
N SER A 636 -49.79 -5.25 7.44
CA SER A 636 -51.12 -5.24 6.79
C SER A 636 -52.07 -6.35 7.26
N THR A 637 -51.57 -7.33 8.01
CA THR A 637 -52.37 -8.45 8.53
C THR A 637 -52.80 -8.16 9.96
N PRO A 638 -54.11 -8.11 10.27
CA PRO A 638 -54.60 -8.00 11.64
C PRO A 638 -54.14 -9.17 12.51
N GLY A 639 -53.86 -8.93 13.79
CA GLY A 639 -53.35 -9.96 14.69
C GLY A 639 -52.60 -9.39 15.90
N ASP A 640 -52.04 -10.29 16.72
CA ASP A 640 -51.16 -9.90 17.83
C ASP A 640 -49.77 -9.57 17.28
N ALA A 641 -49.30 -8.36 17.58
CA ALA A 641 -48.00 -7.85 17.22
C ALA A 641 -47.25 -7.36 18.47
N GLU A 642 -45.97 -7.04 18.29
CA GLU A 642 -45.20 -6.32 19.28
C GLU A 642 -44.29 -5.30 18.61
N VAL A 643 -44.06 -4.18 19.31
CA VAL A 643 -43.09 -3.16 18.96
C VAL A 643 -41.80 -3.46 19.70
N ARG A 644 -40.67 -3.50 18.99
CA ARG A 644 -39.34 -3.79 19.54
C ARG A 644 -38.40 -2.61 19.34
N TYR A 645 -37.68 -2.24 20.39
CA TYR A 645 -36.48 -1.42 20.30
C TYR A 645 -35.27 -2.37 20.26
N MET A 646 -34.57 -2.36 19.13
CA MET A 646 -33.40 -3.18 18.81
C MET A 646 -32.10 -2.38 18.94
N ASN A 647 -31.02 -3.07 19.30
CA ASN A 647 -29.67 -2.51 19.25
C ASN A 647 -29.10 -2.45 17.83
N GLU A 648 -27.94 -1.81 17.65
CA GLU A 648 -27.29 -1.61 16.36
C GLU A 648 -26.91 -2.90 15.61
N SER A 649 -26.68 -4.00 16.34
CA SER A 649 -26.40 -5.30 15.73
C SER A 649 -27.65 -6.00 15.16
N GLY A 650 -28.84 -5.49 15.50
CA GLY A 650 -30.14 -6.07 15.14
C GLY A 650 -30.49 -7.40 15.82
N ASN A 651 -29.60 -7.97 16.64
CA ASN A 651 -29.80 -9.28 17.27
C ASN A 651 -30.30 -9.20 18.71
N VAL A 652 -30.28 -8.02 19.34
CA VAL A 652 -30.68 -7.86 20.74
C VAL A 652 -31.90 -6.96 20.83
N VAL A 653 -32.97 -7.48 21.45
CA VAL A 653 -34.16 -6.71 21.81
C VAL A 653 -33.89 -6.00 23.13
N LEU A 654 -33.70 -4.67 23.09
CA LEU A 654 -33.47 -3.83 24.25
C LEU A 654 -34.76 -3.64 25.06
N PHE A 655 -35.89 -3.51 24.36
CA PHE A 655 -37.22 -3.41 24.96
C PHE A 655 -38.30 -3.88 23.97
N ARG A 656 -39.41 -4.40 24.49
CA ARG A 656 -40.57 -4.75 23.67
C ARG A 656 -41.88 -4.42 24.38
N LYS A 657 -42.92 -4.13 23.62
CA LYS A 657 -44.26 -3.88 24.14
C LYS A 657 -45.32 -4.41 23.16
N ASP A 658 -46.36 -5.02 23.71
CA ASP A 658 -47.46 -5.62 22.95
C ASP A 658 -48.25 -4.56 22.17
N LEU A 659 -48.71 -4.92 20.97
CA LEU A 659 -49.59 -4.13 20.11
C LEU A 659 -50.65 -5.03 19.48
N LYS A 660 -51.92 -4.63 19.52
CA LYS A 660 -52.99 -5.33 18.79
C LYS A 660 -53.26 -4.66 17.44
N LEU A 661 -53.07 -5.38 16.34
CA LEU A 661 -53.44 -4.89 15.01
C LEU A 661 -54.89 -5.29 14.70
N ILE A 662 -55.75 -4.30 14.52
CA ILE A 662 -57.16 -4.48 14.18
C ILE A 662 -57.38 -4.26 12.68
N GLY A 663 -58.36 -4.94 12.10
CA GLY A 663 -58.75 -4.72 10.71
C GLY A 663 -59.33 -3.31 10.52
N ALA A 664 -58.95 -2.65 9.42
CA ALA A 664 -59.53 -1.37 9.04
C ALA A 664 -61.04 -1.52 8.76
N LYS A 665 -61.83 -0.55 9.24
CA LYS A 665 -63.24 -0.41 8.86
C LYS A 665 -63.32 0.51 7.65
N TYR A 666 -64.08 0.09 6.65
CA TYR A 666 -64.34 0.87 5.45
C TYR A 666 -65.83 1.12 5.31
N ASP A 667 -66.20 2.35 4.97
CA ASP A 667 -67.58 2.73 4.67
C ASP A 667 -67.62 3.85 3.63
N LEU A 668 -68.67 3.89 2.82
CA LEU A 668 -68.90 4.89 1.78
C LEU A 668 -70.36 5.35 1.84
N ASP A 669 -70.57 6.60 2.23
CA ASP A 669 -71.90 7.23 2.34
C ASP A 669 -72.08 8.28 1.23
N PHE A 670 -72.99 7.98 0.30
CA PHE A 670 -73.26 8.76 -0.90
C PHE A 670 -74.66 8.46 -1.45
N ALA A 671 -75.15 9.31 -2.35
CA ALA A 671 -76.39 9.07 -3.07
C ALA A 671 -76.22 7.91 -4.08
N ARG A 672 -76.92 6.79 -3.87
CA ARG A 672 -76.84 5.59 -4.72
C ARG A 672 -77.30 5.81 -6.18
N THR A 673 -77.96 6.94 -6.46
CA THR A 673 -78.35 7.36 -7.80
C THR A 673 -77.91 8.80 -8.03
N ALA A 674 -77.26 9.07 -9.16
CA ALA A 674 -76.82 10.41 -9.56
C ALA A 674 -77.06 10.67 -11.05
N LEU A 675 -76.93 11.93 -11.49
CA LEU A 675 -76.93 12.27 -12.91
C LEU A 675 -75.53 12.01 -13.49
N ALA A 676 -75.46 11.41 -14.67
CA ALA A 676 -74.18 11.27 -15.36
C ALA A 676 -73.56 12.66 -15.63
N GLY A 677 -72.26 12.81 -15.38
CA GLY A 677 -71.52 14.06 -15.52
C GLY A 677 -71.60 15.01 -14.31
N SER A 678 -72.45 14.74 -13.31
CA SER A 678 -72.60 15.58 -12.11
C SER A 678 -71.47 15.39 -11.08
N ARG A 679 -71.26 16.35 -10.18
CA ARG A 679 -70.40 16.16 -8.99
C ARG A 679 -71.21 15.59 -7.84
N ILE A 680 -70.68 14.55 -7.19
CA ILE A 680 -71.31 13.95 -6.00
C ILE A 680 -70.37 14.01 -4.79
N PRO A 681 -70.87 14.40 -3.60
CA PRO A 681 -70.13 14.27 -2.36
C PRO A 681 -70.17 12.81 -1.89
N ILE A 682 -69.01 12.27 -1.53
CA ILE A 682 -68.84 10.92 -1.00
C ILE A 682 -68.15 11.04 0.35
N LYS A 683 -68.91 10.79 1.42
CA LYS A 683 -68.34 10.62 2.76
C LYS A 683 -67.73 9.24 2.87
N TRP A 684 -66.61 9.12 3.57
CA TRP A 684 -65.90 7.86 3.67
C TRP A 684 -65.36 7.61 5.07
N THR A 685 -65.23 6.33 5.42
CA THR A 685 -64.49 5.85 6.59
C THR A 685 -63.38 4.94 6.10
N GLY A 686 -62.16 5.12 6.61
CA GLY A 686 -60.99 4.34 6.22
C GLY A 686 -59.72 4.82 6.95
N PRO A 687 -58.59 4.12 6.79
CA PRO A 687 -57.35 4.42 7.48
C PRO A 687 -56.65 5.70 7.01
N GLN A 688 -57.04 6.26 5.85
CA GLN A 688 -56.43 7.47 5.27
C GLN A 688 -54.91 7.34 5.13
N ASN A 689 -54.44 6.19 4.66
CA ASN A 689 -53.01 6.00 4.45
C ASN A 689 -52.53 6.94 3.35
N PRO A 690 -51.25 7.37 3.36
CA PRO A 690 -50.69 8.15 2.27
C PRO A 690 -50.92 7.44 0.92
N GLY A 691 -51.59 8.12 0.00
CA GLY A 691 -51.94 7.60 -1.32
C GLY A 691 -53.33 6.96 -1.42
N ASP A 692 -54.08 6.77 -0.33
CA ASP A 692 -55.46 6.26 -0.41
C ASP A 692 -56.36 7.23 -1.22
N PHE A 693 -57.24 6.66 -2.06
CA PHE A 693 -58.13 7.44 -2.92
C PHE A 693 -59.47 6.75 -3.13
N ILE A 694 -60.48 7.51 -3.56
CA ILE A 694 -61.80 6.99 -3.93
C ILE A 694 -61.96 7.13 -5.43
N THR A 695 -62.50 6.10 -6.09
CA THR A 695 -62.75 6.12 -7.54
C THR A 695 -64.12 5.62 -7.93
N ILE A 696 -64.65 6.13 -9.03
CA ILE A 696 -65.89 5.70 -9.68
C ILE A 696 -65.54 5.01 -11.00
N VAL A 697 -65.94 3.75 -11.15
CA VAL A 697 -65.67 2.93 -12.34
C VAL A 697 -66.93 2.20 -12.81
N PRO A 698 -67.04 1.82 -14.09
CA PRO A 698 -68.11 0.95 -14.55
C PRO A 698 -68.20 -0.33 -13.72
N LYS A 699 -69.42 -0.82 -13.49
CA LYS A 699 -69.64 -2.05 -12.73
C LYS A 699 -68.94 -3.23 -13.40
N GLY A 700 -68.15 -3.98 -12.63
CA GLY A 700 -67.39 -5.13 -13.13
C GLY A 700 -66.03 -4.81 -13.76
N THR A 701 -65.57 -3.55 -13.70
CA THR A 701 -64.17 -3.19 -14.01
C THR A 701 -63.19 -4.05 -13.21
N GLN A 702 -62.02 -4.40 -13.76
CA GLN A 702 -61.04 -5.22 -13.04
C GLN A 702 -60.52 -4.50 -11.79
N ASP A 703 -60.23 -5.25 -10.72
CA ASP A 703 -59.61 -4.70 -9.51
C ASP A 703 -58.24 -4.10 -9.82
N GLY A 704 -57.90 -2.98 -9.17
CA GLY A 704 -56.69 -2.21 -9.47
C GLY A 704 -56.86 -1.12 -10.54
N GLN A 705 -57.90 -1.19 -11.37
CA GLN A 705 -58.23 -0.12 -12.31
C GLN A 705 -59.08 0.97 -11.64
N TYR A 706 -58.86 2.22 -12.07
CA TYR A 706 -59.55 3.40 -11.57
C TYR A 706 -60.05 4.28 -12.72
N GLY A 707 -61.11 5.04 -12.46
CA GLY A 707 -61.79 5.94 -13.39
C GLY A 707 -61.70 7.38 -12.91
N ALA A 708 -62.83 8.06 -12.74
CA ALA A 708 -62.84 9.34 -12.03
C ALA A 708 -62.44 9.11 -10.57
N TRP A 709 -61.56 9.93 -9.99
CA TRP A 709 -61.01 9.67 -8.66
C TRP A 709 -60.62 10.95 -7.92
N GLU A 710 -60.55 10.86 -6.60
CA GLU A 710 -60.03 11.90 -5.70
C GLU A 710 -59.27 11.25 -4.53
N TYR A 711 -58.16 11.85 -4.11
CA TYR A 711 -57.44 11.39 -2.91
C TYR A 711 -58.30 11.57 -1.65
N THR A 712 -58.12 10.70 -0.66
CA THR A 712 -58.79 10.82 0.65
C THR A 712 -58.14 11.91 1.52
N THR A 713 -57.91 13.11 0.96
CA THR A 713 -57.39 14.28 1.68
C THR A 713 -58.51 15.11 2.32
N ASN A 714 -59.72 15.03 1.77
CA ASN A 714 -60.94 15.67 2.26
C ASN A 714 -62.02 14.64 2.59
N ASN A 715 -62.95 14.98 3.50
CA ASN A 715 -64.10 14.13 3.81
C ASN A 715 -65.35 15.02 4.06
N PRO A 716 -66.34 15.05 3.14
CA PRO A 716 -66.45 14.24 1.93
C PRO A 716 -65.46 14.61 0.82
N VAL A 717 -65.18 13.67 -0.09
CA VAL A 717 -64.56 13.95 -1.40
C VAL A 717 -65.65 14.29 -2.42
N ASN A 718 -65.35 15.16 -3.39
CA ASN A 718 -66.32 15.58 -4.41
C ASN A 718 -65.86 15.15 -5.81
N ILE A 719 -66.35 14.00 -6.28
CA ILE A 719 -65.92 13.38 -7.55
C ILE A 719 -66.93 13.70 -8.65
N GLN A 720 -66.44 14.12 -9.83
CA GLN A 720 -67.28 14.19 -11.02
C GLN A 720 -67.58 12.78 -11.54
N THR A 721 -68.87 12.46 -11.61
CA THR A 721 -69.35 11.19 -12.15
C THR A 721 -69.08 11.09 -13.65
N PRO A 722 -68.79 9.88 -14.18
CA PRO A 722 -68.74 9.64 -15.62
C PRO A 722 -69.97 10.16 -16.37
N ARG A 723 -69.78 10.63 -17.61
CA ARG A 723 -70.82 11.27 -18.43
C ARG A 723 -71.76 10.28 -19.13
N ALA A 724 -71.38 9.00 -19.21
CA ALA A 724 -72.23 7.95 -19.75
C ALA A 724 -73.16 7.39 -18.65
N PRO A 725 -74.49 7.36 -18.84
CA PRO A 725 -75.41 6.72 -17.91
C PRO A 725 -75.16 5.20 -17.87
N GLY A 726 -75.45 4.57 -16.73
CA GLY A 726 -75.26 3.13 -16.54
C GLY A 726 -75.02 2.73 -15.09
N GLU A 727 -74.58 1.48 -14.92
CA GLU A 727 -74.25 0.91 -13.62
C GLU A 727 -72.75 1.06 -13.34
N TYR A 728 -72.42 1.66 -12.21
CA TYR A 728 -71.07 1.95 -11.73
C TYR A 728 -70.88 1.41 -10.31
N GLU A 729 -69.64 1.45 -9.84
CA GLU A 729 -69.31 1.24 -8.43
C GLU A 729 -68.30 2.29 -7.97
N ILE A 730 -68.45 2.70 -6.71
CA ILE A 730 -67.51 3.55 -6.00
C ILE A 730 -66.60 2.65 -5.18
N ARG A 731 -65.29 2.84 -5.29
CA ARG A 731 -64.26 2.03 -4.62
C ARG A 731 -63.40 2.89 -3.70
N TYR A 732 -63.13 2.39 -2.49
CA TYR A 732 -62.03 2.87 -1.66
C TYR A 732 -60.76 2.09 -2.01
N MET A 733 -59.71 2.80 -2.42
CA MET A 733 -58.48 2.23 -2.96
C MET A 733 -57.31 2.50 -2.01
N ASN A 734 -56.46 1.48 -1.82
CA ASN A 734 -55.19 1.62 -1.13
C ASN A 734 -54.02 1.55 -2.12
N ASP A 735 -53.24 2.62 -2.21
CA ASP A 735 -52.14 2.75 -3.18
C ASP A 735 -50.80 2.20 -2.65
N GLN A 736 -50.69 1.91 -1.35
CA GLN A 736 -49.43 1.45 -0.75
C GLN A 736 -48.95 0.08 -1.26
N GLN A 737 -49.84 -0.69 -1.89
CA GLN A 737 -49.57 -2.04 -2.40
C GLN A 737 -50.07 -2.25 -3.85
N GLY A 738 -50.15 -1.18 -4.65
CA GLY A 738 -50.52 -1.28 -6.07
C GLY A 738 -52.03 -1.28 -6.32
N ASN A 739 -52.73 -0.27 -5.80
CA ASN A 739 -54.16 -0.01 -6.05
C ASN A 739 -55.11 -1.14 -5.61
N ILE A 740 -55.02 -1.59 -4.37
CA ILE A 740 -55.92 -2.64 -3.86
C ILE A 740 -57.30 -2.06 -3.56
N VAL A 741 -58.36 -2.75 -3.98
CA VAL A 741 -59.75 -2.39 -3.65
C VAL A 741 -60.05 -2.85 -2.22
N MET A 742 -60.21 -1.90 -1.29
CA MET A 742 -60.49 -2.20 0.11
C MET A 742 -61.99 -2.30 0.42
N HIS A 743 -62.81 -1.51 -0.29
CA HIS A 743 -64.26 -1.55 -0.19
C HIS A 743 -64.90 -1.06 -1.49
N ARG A 744 -66.10 -1.54 -1.81
CA ARG A 744 -66.86 -1.07 -2.97
C ARG A 744 -68.36 -1.06 -2.72
N GLU A 745 -69.04 -0.09 -3.31
CA GLU A 745 -70.50 0.08 -3.23
C GLU A 745 -71.09 0.43 -4.61
N PRO A 746 -72.30 -0.04 -4.96
CA PRO A 746 -72.92 0.24 -6.25
C PRO A 746 -73.45 1.69 -6.38
N LEU A 747 -73.36 2.23 -7.58
CA LEU A 747 -73.86 3.55 -7.99
C LEU A 747 -74.58 3.45 -9.35
N THR A 748 -75.80 3.96 -9.46
CA THR A 748 -76.52 4.06 -10.75
C THR A 748 -76.46 5.50 -11.27
N LEU A 749 -75.90 5.68 -12.47
CA LEU A 749 -75.91 6.96 -13.18
C LEU A 749 -77.06 7.02 -14.17
N THR A 750 -77.93 7.99 -14.00
CA THR A 750 -79.06 8.24 -14.90
C THR A 750 -78.68 9.27 -15.97
N ALA A 751 -79.39 9.24 -17.11
CA ALA A 751 -79.15 10.19 -18.19
C ALA A 751 -79.22 11.64 -17.68
N PRO A 752 -78.30 12.52 -18.11
CA PRO A 752 -78.29 13.91 -17.66
C PRO A 752 -79.59 14.60 -18.08
N LYS A 753 -80.17 15.36 -17.16
CA LYS A 753 -81.42 16.09 -17.36
C LYS A 753 -81.35 17.39 -16.57
N ALA A 754 -81.92 18.44 -17.16
CA ALA A 754 -81.90 19.78 -16.61
C ALA A 754 -83.28 20.42 -16.73
N THR A 755 -83.57 21.36 -15.84
CA THR A 755 -84.74 22.24 -15.94
C THR A 755 -84.27 23.69 -15.94
N LEU A 756 -84.98 24.55 -16.67
CA LEU A 756 -84.77 26.00 -16.65
C LEU A 756 -86.11 26.69 -16.44
N LYS A 757 -86.11 27.75 -15.64
CA LYS A 757 -87.27 28.60 -15.42
C LYS A 757 -86.84 30.06 -15.31
N ALA A 758 -87.38 30.87 -16.21
CA ALA A 758 -87.14 32.31 -16.31
C ALA A 758 -88.46 33.02 -16.68
N PRO A 759 -88.56 34.35 -16.50
CA PRO A 759 -89.67 35.13 -17.02
C PRO A 759 -89.81 34.99 -18.54
N ALA A 760 -91.04 34.95 -19.05
CA ALA A 760 -91.28 34.84 -20.50
C ALA A 760 -90.83 36.09 -21.29
N SER A 761 -90.81 37.25 -20.64
CA SER A 761 -90.27 38.49 -21.22
C SER A 761 -89.62 39.39 -20.18
N VAL A 762 -88.57 40.09 -20.57
CA VAL A 762 -87.79 41.06 -19.77
C VAL A 762 -87.46 42.28 -20.64
N ASN A 763 -87.17 43.45 -20.05
CA ASN A 763 -86.67 44.59 -20.81
C ASN A 763 -85.18 44.41 -21.14
N ALA A 764 -84.71 45.02 -22.22
CA ALA A 764 -83.28 45.07 -22.55
C ALA A 764 -82.42 45.55 -21.35
N GLY A 765 -81.34 44.81 -21.05
CA GLY A 765 -80.43 45.10 -19.93
C GLY A 765 -81.01 44.86 -18.52
N GLN A 766 -82.25 44.37 -18.39
CA GLN A 766 -82.88 44.13 -17.09
C GLN A 766 -82.32 42.86 -16.40
N GLU A 767 -82.02 42.95 -15.11
CA GLU A 767 -81.74 41.77 -14.27
C GLU A 767 -82.99 40.90 -14.08
N PHE A 768 -82.80 39.58 -14.17
CA PHE A 768 -83.81 38.59 -13.81
C PHE A 768 -83.19 37.35 -13.18
N THR A 769 -83.99 36.61 -12.40
CA THR A 769 -83.57 35.35 -11.79
C THR A 769 -83.86 34.17 -12.72
N LEU A 770 -82.83 33.37 -12.97
CA LEU A 770 -82.88 32.08 -13.64
C LEU A 770 -82.85 30.97 -12.59
N GLU A 771 -83.93 30.19 -12.47
CA GLU A 771 -83.95 28.98 -11.66
C GLU A 771 -83.59 27.78 -12.55
N TRP A 772 -82.75 26.88 -12.05
CA TRP A 772 -82.26 25.75 -12.83
C TRP A 772 -82.04 24.50 -11.98
N THR A 773 -82.15 23.34 -12.62
CA THR A 773 -81.59 22.07 -12.12
C THR A 773 -80.77 21.44 -13.23
N GLY A 774 -79.79 20.62 -12.91
CA GLY A 774 -78.94 19.99 -13.90
C GLY A 774 -77.79 19.22 -13.27
N PRO A 775 -76.96 18.55 -14.09
CA PRO A 775 -75.79 17.84 -13.61
C PRO A 775 -74.75 18.77 -12.93
N ALA A 776 -74.69 20.05 -13.29
CA ALA A 776 -73.70 21.01 -12.78
C ALA A 776 -72.27 20.46 -12.83
N GLY A 777 -71.96 19.70 -13.88
CA GLY A 777 -70.67 19.08 -14.08
C GLY A 777 -69.62 20.08 -14.55
N ASP A 778 -68.35 19.71 -14.47
CA ASP A 778 -67.25 20.53 -14.96
C ASP A 778 -67.46 20.84 -16.45
N GLY A 779 -67.45 22.13 -16.79
CA GLY A 779 -67.68 22.62 -18.15
C GLY A 779 -69.15 22.84 -18.53
N ASP A 780 -70.12 22.47 -17.70
CA ASP A 780 -71.53 22.77 -17.97
C ASP A 780 -71.79 24.28 -17.97
N GLN A 781 -72.68 24.74 -18.85
CA GLN A 781 -72.99 26.16 -19.03
C GLN A 781 -74.49 26.37 -19.25
N MET A 782 -75.01 27.49 -18.77
CA MET A 782 -76.27 28.07 -19.22
C MET A 782 -75.98 29.28 -20.10
N VAL A 783 -76.63 29.43 -21.25
CA VAL A 783 -76.33 30.53 -22.18
C VAL A 783 -77.62 31.22 -22.61
N ILE A 784 -77.54 32.52 -22.90
CA ILE A 784 -78.65 33.31 -23.46
C ILE A 784 -78.25 33.74 -24.87
N VAL A 785 -78.87 33.13 -25.87
CA VAL A 785 -78.50 33.32 -27.29
C VAL A 785 -79.69 33.72 -28.14
N LYS A 786 -79.47 34.44 -29.24
CA LYS A 786 -80.54 34.80 -30.18
C LYS A 786 -81.23 33.53 -30.70
N LYS A 787 -82.55 33.59 -30.86
CA LYS A 787 -83.34 32.45 -31.37
C LYS A 787 -82.84 32.04 -32.75
N GLY A 788 -82.59 30.75 -32.93
CA GLY A 788 -82.04 30.19 -34.18
C GLY A 788 -80.51 30.14 -34.24
N SER A 789 -79.78 30.60 -33.21
CA SER A 789 -78.33 30.42 -33.13
C SER A 789 -77.95 28.93 -33.12
N PRO A 790 -76.79 28.54 -33.70
CA PRO A 790 -76.28 27.17 -33.67
C PRO A 790 -76.26 26.59 -32.25
N SER A 791 -76.40 25.26 -32.11
CA SER A 791 -76.36 24.60 -30.79
C SER A 791 -75.03 24.79 -30.05
N SER A 792 -73.95 25.10 -30.78
CA SER A 792 -72.62 25.41 -30.23
C SER A 792 -72.43 26.88 -29.83
N ALA A 793 -73.45 27.74 -29.96
CA ALA A 793 -73.32 29.15 -29.57
C ALA A 793 -73.31 29.26 -28.04
N THR A 794 -72.24 29.85 -27.49
CA THR A 794 -72.00 29.99 -26.05
C THR A 794 -71.85 31.44 -25.59
N ASP A 795 -72.39 32.38 -26.36
CA ASP A 795 -72.35 33.80 -25.99
C ASP A 795 -73.05 34.02 -24.64
N ASN A 796 -72.43 34.83 -23.77
CA ASN A 796 -72.92 35.14 -22.43
C ASN A 796 -73.12 33.90 -21.54
N ALA A 797 -72.14 32.99 -21.53
CA ALA A 797 -72.17 31.79 -20.69
C ALA A 797 -72.22 32.11 -19.19
N ILE A 798 -73.16 31.46 -18.52
CA ILE A 798 -73.43 31.48 -17.09
C ILE A 798 -73.07 30.10 -16.56
N TRP A 799 -72.18 30.04 -15.58
CA TRP A 799 -71.74 28.77 -15.01
C TRP A 799 -72.72 28.31 -13.93
N PRO A 800 -73.26 27.09 -14.00
CA PRO A 800 -74.11 26.54 -12.95
C PRO A 800 -73.32 26.45 -11.63
N GLY A 801 -73.82 27.09 -10.57
CA GLY A 801 -73.22 27.07 -9.23
C GLY A 801 -73.82 25.98 -8.33
N GLU A 802 -73.54 26.03 -7.02
CA GLU A 802 -74.19 25.13 -6.05
C GLU A 802 -75.67 25.50 -5.83
N GLU A 803 -76.03 26.77 -6.03
CA GLU A 803 -77.40 27.26 -5.87
C GLU A 803 -78.22 27.08 -7.15
N ALA A 804 -79.42 26.50 -7.00
CA ALA A 804 -80.40 26.29 -8.07
C ALA A 804 -81.03 27.60 -8.62
N LYS A 805 -80.50 28.78 -8.25
CA LYS A 805 -80.96 30.10 -8.69
C LYS A 805 -79.77 31.00 -8.95
N ILE A 806 -79.83 31.78 -10.03
CA ILE A 806 -78.80 32.75 -10.37
C ILE A 806 -79.43 34.01 -10.96
N THR A 807 -78.94 35.19 -10.57
CA THR A 807 -79.37 36.47 -11.15
C THR A 807 -78.48 36.77 -12.36
N VAL A 808 -79.12 37.06 -13.49
CA VAL A 808 -78.46 37.29 -14.78
C VAL A 808 -79.06 38.51 -15.48
N ASN A 809 -78.27 39.18 -16.33
CA ASN A 809 -78.72 40.31 -17.12
C ASN A 809 -79.35 39.85 -18.44
N ALA A 810 -80.47 40.45 -18.82
CA ALA A 810 -81.02 40.32 -20.15
C ALA A 810 -80.07 40.97 -21.19
N PRO A 811 -80.00 40.43 -22.42
CA PRO A 811 -79.29 41.08 -23.52
C PRO A 811 -79.71 42.54 -23.73
N ASP A 812 -78.78 43.40 -24.17
CA ASP A 812 -79.04 44.84 -24.40
C ASP A 812 -79.85 45.12 -25.67
N GLU A 813 -79.96 44.14 -26.58
CA GLU A 813 -80.74 44.26 -27.81
C GLU A 813 -82.09 43.55 -27.68
N ALA A 814 -83.17 44.28 -27.97
CA ALA A 814 -84.52 43.71 -28.08
C ALA A 814 -84.58 42.60 -29.14
N GLY A 815 -85.31 41.52 -28.86
CA GLY A 815 -85.40 40.38 -29.75
C GLY A 815 -85.92 39.11 -29.08
N ASN A 816 -86.01 38.04 -29.89
CA ASN A 816 -86.33 36.71 -29.39
C ASN A 816 -85.04 35.94 -29.12
N TYR A 817 -84.88 35.49 -27.88
CA TYR A 817 -83.74 34.72 -27.39
C TYR A 817 -84.20 33.34 -26.89
N GLU A 818 -83.24 32.47 -26.66
CA GLU A 818 -83.40 31.19 -26.00
C GLU A 818 -82.37 31.06 -24.88
N ILE A 819 -82.81 30.56 -23.73
CA ILE A 819 -81.92 30.17 -22.62
C ILE A 819 -81.71 28.68 -22.72
N ARG A 820 -80.46 28.24 -22.82
CA ARG A 820 -80.09 26.83 -22.99
C ARG A 820 -79.24 26.36 -21.82
N TYR A 821 -79.42 25.13 -21.38
CA TYR A 821 -78.46 24.42 -20.53
C TYR A 821 -77.66 23.47 -21.42
N LEU A 822 -76.34 23.62 -21.41
CA LEU A 822 -75.38 22.80 -22.14
C LEU A 822 -74.52 22.02 -21.15
N THR A 823 -74.32 20.73 -21.44
CA THR A 823 -73.25 19.97 -20.77
C THR A 823 -71.89 20.48 -21.25
N GLY A 824 -70.81 20.18 -20.52
CA GLY A 824 -69.45 20.51 -20.98
C GLY A 824 -69.00 19.82 -22.28
N GLU A 825 -69.81 18.89 -22.81
CA GLU A 825 -69.59 18.27 -24.14
C GLU A 825 -70.38 18.99 -25.25
N GLY A 826 -71.09 20.07 -24.92
CA GLY A 826 -71.91 20.86 -25.85
C GLY A 826 -73.30 20.29 -26.11
N GLN A 827 -73.74 19.26 -25.37
CA GLN A 827 -75.09 18.72 -25.50
C GLN A 827 -76.10 19.68 -24.83
N VAL A 828 -77.06 20.18 -25.60
CA VAL A 828 -78.18 20.96 -25.07
C VAL A 828 -79.17 20.03 -24.36
N LEU A 829 -79.31 20.16 -23.04
CA LEU A 829 -80.23 19.36 -22.23
C LEU A 829 -81.64 19.95 -22.21
N ILE A 830 -81.76 21.28 -22.23
CA ILE A 830 -83.03 21.99 -22.28
C ILE A 830 -82.84 23.38 -22.91
N SER A 831 -83.86 23.88 -23.60
CA SER A 831 -83.92 25.22 -24.18
C SER A 831 -85.30 25.83 -23.93
N ILE A 832 -85.36 27.06 -23.40
CA ILE A 832 -86.61 27.80 -23.15
C ILE A 832 -86.58 29.17 -23.84
N PRO A 833 -87.71 29.68 -24.36
CA PRO A 833 -87.75 30.99 -25.02
C PRO A 833 -87.69 32.15 -24.01
N LEU A 834 -87.08 33.28 -24.42
CA LEU A 834 -87.06 34.56 -23.70
C LEU A 834 -87.29 35.70 -24.69
N THR A 835 -88.28 36.56 -24.46
CA THR A 835 -88.47 37.78 -25.24
C THR A 835 -87.86 38.99 -24.54
N VAL A 836 -86.90 39.65 -25.17
CA VAL A 836 -86.32 40.92 -24.72
C VAL A 836 -87.05 42.06 -25.42
N LYS A 837 -87.69 42.94 -24.64
CA LYS A 837 -88.50 44.07 -25.13
C LYS A 837 -87.72 45.37 -25.16
#